data_AF-A0A497D736-F1
#
_entry.id   AF-A0A497D736-F1
#
_cell.length_a   1.000
_cell.length_b   1.000
_cell.length_c   1.000
_cell.angle_alpha   90.00
_cell.angle_beta   90.00
_cell.angle_gamma   90.00
#
_symmetry.space_group_name_H-M   'P 1'
#
loop_
_entity.id
_entity.type
_entity.pdbx_description
1 polymer ?
#
loop_
_entity_poly.entity_id
_entity_poly.type
_entity_poly.pdbx_seq_one_letter_code
_entity_poly.pdbx_strand_id
1 'polypeptide(L)'
;TLYIATGDRDGGSMWSLGGGYYNDNNSVGILKSVDGGTTWNTTGISFAASENMIINKLLMDPTNHNVLYAAVYNISGGADAGLFKTTDGGINWTKLSANIYADLEFKPGNSQIIYAGTKVGHIYRSTDGGASWSAIVDQYSAGGRRVNLAATTADATVVYAVMAKTDGSLFGVYKSTDSGSSFTLVYDGSLSNHNLLGWYTDGSGSGGQGGYDLTIAVDPSDANTVYVGGVNSHKSTDGGSTWTAVNCWTGYSGYNKNGAPVVHADKHMMKFRSSDNTLFETNDGGIYYTTDGGSNWTDKTNGIVPSQMYRLSVAATTSSDVITGLQDNGTKLLSGGSWDLAMGGDGMECLIDFTDVNTQYGETPGGSIKRTTNHWASSTNISSSISESGYWVTPYVIDPNNHLTLYAGYSNVWKSTDQGSNWTKISTMSTSSKLRCLAVAPSNSQIIFTADPDQIWVTTNGGTVWTDITGTLPVSSSSITYVSVKYDDPSTVWVSMGQYNAYGVYETTDGGSTWTNISTGLPQIPVMCVIQNRQNTSQTELYAGTDLGVYVKVGTANWQTFNTGLPNVVVNELEIYYNDSQHNLSRLRAATRGRGLWESELYSPPNSPPVADFTVNDTTPAVGQTVTFTDLSSNLPTSWQWSFSPSSISYSGGTTASSQNPQVVFNAAGSYTVQLIASNAYGSDTAIKTGYISVSSLQTYCSADGGGDEYISGVQMGTINNTGTAADGYHNYTSLSTSVTIGQSYDIIITNGNPYTSDDLGIWIDWNHDGDFDDTDENVICQNDDGADGTYSFTVSGNALLDSTTMRVRIKWSGTDCGSPCGSTSYGEVEDYALFVEPGSASWLGTTSNWNEAANWSSGVIPTSSYNVTIPENPSGGIFPTIPSGYTAQCNKLTLQGNATITVNGILEIEQ
;
A
#
# COMPACT_ATOMS: atom_id res chain seq x y z
N THR A 1 -3.08 9.59 11.86
CA THR A 1 -1.85 9.91 11.10
C THR A 1 -1.14 8.65 10.69
N LEU A 2 -0.71 8.56 9.43
CA LEU A 2 0.11 7.47 8.89
C LEU A 2 1.43 8.03 8.35
N TYR A 3 2.48 7.22 8.42
CA TYR A 3 3.76 7.48 7.77
C TYR A 3 4.15 6.26 6.96
N ILE A 4 4.67 6.49 5.77
CA ILE A 4 5.18 5.43 4.91
C ILE A 4 6.58 5.78 4.45
N ALA A 5 7.51 4.84 4.62
CA ALA A 5 8.79 4.86 3.96
C ALA A 5 8.60 4.31 2.55
N THR A 6 8.97 5.08 1.54
CA THR A 6 8.87 4.65 0.14
C THR A 6 10.10 3.84 -0.29
N GLY A 7 9.99 3.10 -1.39
CA GLY A 7 11.05 2.26 -1.92
C GLY A 7 11.13 0.88 -1.28
N ASP A 8 12.08 0.07 -1.75
CA ASP A 8 12.30 -1.29 -1.26
C ASP A 8 13.47 -1.32 -0.26
N ARG A 9 13.18 -1.72 0.99
CA ARG A 9 14.17 -1.81 2.07
C ARG A 9 15.27 -2.84 1.83
N ASP A 10 15.00 -3.83 0.98
CA ASP A 10 15.89 -4.94 0.67
C ASP A 10 16.71 -4.65 -0.61
N GLY A 11 16.39 -3.55 -1.32
CA GLY A 11 17.18 -3.02 -2.43
C GLY A 11 16.96 -3.72 -3.77
N GLY A 12 15.75 -4.25 -4.01
CA GLY A 12 15.37 -5.00 -5.22
C GLY A 12 15.23 -4.16 -6.49
N SER A 13 15.17 -4.86 -7.64
CA SER A 13 15.29 -4.29 -9.00
C SER A 13 13.96 -3.96 -9.72
N MET A 14 13.79 -2.77 -10.32
CA MET A 14 12.83 -2.38 -11.39
C MET A 14 13.36 -2.37 -12.82
N TRP A 15 14.60 -1.95 -13.10
CA TRP A 15 15.04 -1.75 -14.49
C TRP A 15 15.20 -3.03 -15.29
N SER A 16 15.33 -4.13 -14.57
CA SER A 16 16.00 -5.26 -15.16
C SER A 16 15.06 -6.30 -15.72
N LEU A 17 13.74 -6.35 -15.44
CA LEU A 17 13.00 -7.62 -15.67
C LEU A 17 13.88 -8.82 -15.25
N GLY A 18 14.72 -8.64 -14.22
CA GLY A 18 16.15 -9.02 -14.24
C GLY A 18 16.74 -9.38 -12.88
N GLY A 19 16.02 -9.07 -11.81
CA GLY A 19 16.31 -9.46 -10.43
C GLY A 19 17.70 -9.12 -9.85
N GLY A 20 18.58 -8.37 -10.54
CA GLY A 20 20.02 -8.50 -10.28
C GLY A 20 20.93 -7.26 -10.35
N TYR A 21 20.44 -6.05 -10.62
CA TYR A 21 21.29 -4.85 -10.59
C TYR A 21 20.80 -3.85 -9.54
N TYR A 22 21.75 -3.31 -8.77
CA TYR A 22 21.55 -2.29 -7.74
C TYR A 22 20.93 -1.00 -8.33
N ASN A 23 20.07 -0.29 -7.56
CA ASN A 23 19.67 1.14 -7.70
C ASN A 23 18.36 1.51 -8.42
N ASP A 24 17.20 0.92 -8.12
CA ASP A 24 15.98 1.28 -8.88
C ASP A 24 14.63 1.22 -8.14
N ASN A 25 14.52 0.60 -6.96
CA ASN A 25 13.43 0.83 -6.00
C ASN A 25 13.80 1.88 -4.94
N ASN A 26 14.39 2.97 -5.39
CA ASN A 26 14.89 4.00 -4.49
C ASN A 26 13.74 4.72 -3.80
N SER A 27 13.90 4.95 -2.51
CA SER A 27 13.01 5.78 -1.73
C SER A 27 13.00 7.20 -2.28
N VAL A 28 11.81 7.76 -2.42
CA VAL A 28 11.62 9.21 -2.58
C VAL A 28 11.48 9.92 -1.24
N GLY A 29 11.67 9.18 -0.13
CA GLY A 29 11.62 9.66 1.24
C GLY A 29 10.45 9.08 2.04
N ILE A 30 10.07 9.82 3.08
CA ILE A 30 8.95 9.47 3.95
C ILE A 30 7.76 10.34 3.57
N LEU A 31 6.61 9.72 3.36
CA LEU A 31 5.35 10.42 3.16
C LEU A 31 4.49 10.33 4.42
N LYS A 32 3.70 11.38 4.66
CA LYS A 32 2.76 11.50 5.77
C LYS A 32 1.34 11.66 5.24
N SER A 33 0.42 10.92 5.83
CA SER A 33 -1.02 11.11 5.64
C SER A 33 -1.68 11.46 6.98
N VAL A 34 -2.64 12.38 6.94
CA VAL A 34 -3.48 12.74 8.10
C VAL A 34 -4.94 12.31 7.91
N ASP A 35 -5.26 11.70 6.78
CA ASP A 35 -6.61 11.38 6.30
C ASP A 35 -6.76 9.87 5.99
N GLY A 36 -6.12 9.02 6.80
CA GLY A 36 -6.23 7.57 6.68
C GLY A 36 -5.53 6.96 5.46
N GLY A 37 -4.67 7.71 4.77
CA GLY A 37 -3.94 7.28 3.59
C GLY A 37 -4.55 7.72 2.26
N THR A 38 -5.59 8.56 2.30
CA THR A 38 -6.25 9.11 1.11
C THR A 38 -5.33 10.05 0.36
N THR A 39 -4.62 10.94 1.08
CA THR A 39 -3.59 11.80 0.53
C THR A 39 -2.27 11.66 1.28
N TRP A 40 -1.16 11.87 0.56
CA TRP A 40 0.19 11.73 1.07
C TRP A 40 1.01 12.98 0.76
N ASN A 41 1.60 13.57 1.78
CA ASN A 41 2.48 14.74 1.68
C ASN A 41 3.93 14.32 1.97
N THR A 42 4.89 14.97 1.34
CA THR A 42 6.32 14.78 1.66
C THR A 42 6.64 15.29 3.06
N THR A 43 7.68 14.72 3.66
CA THR A 43 8.24 15.15 4.94
C THR A 43 9.61 15.81 4.72
N GLY A 44 10.29 16.24 5.79
CA GLY A 44 11.66 16.74 5.70
C GLY A 44 12.69 15.70 5.22
N ILE A 45 12.34 14.42 5.16
CA ILE A 45 13.10 13.38 4.45
C ILE A 45 12.43 13.15 3.10
N SER A 46 13.04 13.72 2.05
CA SER A 46 12.61 13.61 0.66
C SER A 46 13.86 13.49 -0.22
N PHE A 47 13.84 12.58 -1.19
CA PHE A 47 14.98 12.28 -2.07
C PHE A 47 14.52 12.28 -3.53
N ALA A 48 15.41 12.64 -4.46
CA ALA A 48 15.21 12.29 -5.85
C ALA A 48 15.42 10.78 -6.04
N ALA A 49 14.62 10.14 -6.91
CA ALA A 49 14.75 8.72 -7.20
C ALA A 49 16.15 8.33 -7.73
N SER A 50 16.95 9.28 -8.24
CA SER A 50 18.33 9.06 -8.68
C SER A 50 19.37 8.99 -7.54
N GLU A 51 19.00 9.23 -6.28
CA GLU A 51 19.94 9.33 -5.15
C GLU A 51 20.28 7.98 -4.47
N ASN A 52 19.63 6.88 -4.85
CA ASN A 52 19.91 5.52 -4.36
C ASN A 52 19.70 5.34 -2.84
N MET A 53 18.71 6.04 -2.30
CA MET A 53 18.32 6.00 -0.89
C MET A 53 17.31 4.90 -0.62
N ILE A 54 17.40 4.24 0.54
CA ILE A 54 16.38 3.33 1.08
C ILE A 54 16.17 3.59 2.57
N ILE A 55 15.01 3.17 3.09
CA ILE A 55 14.67 3.33 4.50
C ILE A 55 14.33 1.96 5.07
N ASN A 56 15.17 1.42 5.96
CA ASN A 56 15.01 0.06 6.48
C ASN A 56 13.89 -0.05 7.52
N LYS A 57 13.70 1.00 8.33
CA LYS A 57 12.76 1.02 9.45
C LYS A 57 12.28 2.44 9.75
N LEU A 58 10.98 2.56 9.97
CA LEU A 58 10.37 3.66 10.72
C LEU A 58 9.97 3.14 12.10
N LEU A 59 10.36 3.86 13.14
CA LEU A 59 9.99 3.56 14.52
C LEU A 59 9.34 4.80 15.14
N MET A 60 8.03 4.72 15.36
CA MET A 60 7.23 5.78 15.97
C MET A 60 7.18 5.60 17.48
N ASP A 61 7.38 6.70 18.23
CA ASP A 61 7.25 6.69 19.69
C ASP A 61 5.81 6.31 20.09
N PRO A 62 5.63 5.35 21.01
CA PRO A 62 4.31 4.84 21.37
C PRO A 62 3.44 5.85 22.15
N THR A 63 4.03 6.91 22.68
CA THR A 63 3.35 7.94 23.50
C THR A 63 3.31 9.31 22.83
N ASN A 64 4.09 9.52 21.76
CA ASN A 64 4.11 10.79 21.04
C ASN A 64 4.24 10.58 19.53
N HIS A 65 3.12 10.70 18.81
CA HIS A 65 3.06 10.55 17.36
C HIS A 65 3.87 11.58 16.55
N ASN A 66 4.41 12.63 17.19
CA ASN A 66 5.30 13.59 16.56
C ASN A 66 6.77 13.16 16.61
N VAL A 67 7.08 12.13 17.40
CA VAL A 67 8.44 11.59 17.55
C VAL A 67 8.58 10.31 16.72
N LEU A 68 9.44 10.36 15.71
CA LEU A 68 9.74 9.20 14.86
C LEU A 68 11.24 9.09 14.62
N TYR A 69 11.68 7.87 14.38
CA TYR A 69 13.03 7.52 13.97
C TYR A 69 13.00 6.88 12.59
N ALA A 70 13.98 7.20 11.75
CA ALA A 70 14.15 6.64 10.42
C ALA A 70 15.58 6.09 10.24
N ALA A 71 15.69 4.80 9.95
CA ALA A 71 16.95 4.15 9.60
C ALA A 71 17.17 4.23 8.08
N VAL A 72 17.95 5.21 7.64
CA VAL A 72 18.19 5.54 6.23
C VAL A 72 19.52 4.95 5.76
N TYR A 73 19.53 4.35 4.58
CA TYR A 73 20.72 3.77 3.95
C TYR A 73 20.86 4.25 2.51
N ASN A 74 22.09 4.47 2.05
CA ASN A 74 22.39 4.74 0.64
C ASN A 74 23.13 3.53 0.06
N ILE A 75 22.57 2.92 -0.98
CA ILE A 75 23.11 1.70 -1.61
C ILE A 75 24.47 1.99 -2.28
N SER A 76 24.64 3.20 -2.82
CA SER A 76 25.87 3.64 -3.49
C SER A 76 26.94 4.17 -2.52
N GLY A 77 26.63 4.27 -1.23
CA GLY A 77 27.47 4.91 -0.22
C GLY A 77 27.38 6.44 -0.27
N GLY A 78 27.31 7.10 0.89
CA GLY A 78 27.16 8.54 0.98
C GLY A 78 26.98 9.07 2.40
N ALA A 79 27.11 10.39 2.58
CA ALA A 79 27.05 11.04 3.89
C ALA A 79 25.62 11.14 4.47
N ASP A 80 24.59 10.93 3.65
CA ASP A 80 23.18 11.15 4.01
C ASP A 80 22.48 9.90 4.58
N ALA A 81 23.22 8.80 4.78
CA ALA A 81 22.74 7.59 5.46
C ALA A 81 22.99 7.62 6.97
N GLY A 82 22.11 7.00 7.77
CA GLY A 82 22.22 6.93 9.22
C GLY A 82 20.87 6.82 9.92
N LEU A 83 20.86 7.10 11.23
CA LEU A 83 19.64 7.20 12.03
C LEU A 83 19.23 8.66 12.14
N PHE A 84 17.99 8.96 11.75
CA PHE A 84 17.39 10.28 11.87
C PHE A 84 16.23 10.26 12.86
N LYS A 85 15.99 11.39 13.53
CA LYS A 85 14.87 11.60 14.45
C LYS A 85 14.13 12.89 14.13
N THR A 86 12.81 12.85 14.19
CA THR A 86 11.93 14.03 14.23
C THR A 86 11.24 14.12 15.58
N THR A 87 10.83 15.32 15.97
CA THR A 87 9.99 15.59 17.15
C THR A 87 8.79 16.48 16.82
N ASP A 88 8.57 16.78 15.54
CA ASP A 88 7.53 17.66 15.02
C ASP A 88 6.71 16.98 13.92
N GLY A 89 6.59 15.66 14.01
CA GLY A 89 5.76 14.87 13.11
C GLY A 89 6.27 14.82 11.68
N GLY A 90 7.58 14.90 11.50
CA GLY A 90 8.28 14.72 10.22
C GLY A 90 8.62 16.02 9.49
N ILE A 91 8.37 17.20 10.06
CA ILE A 91 8.70 18.48 9.41
C ILE A 91 10.22 18.66 9.38
N ASN A 92 10.88 18.49 10.53
CA ASN A 92 12.33 18.57 10.65
C ASN A 92 12.92 17.24 11.15
N TRP A 93 14.09 16.88 10.61
CA TRP A 93 14.80 15.66 10.97
C TRP A 93 16.24 15.96 11.37
N THR A 94 16.67 15.39 12.49
CA THR A 94 18.04 15.50 13.01
C THR A 94 18.74 14.15 12.88
N LYS A 95 19.92 14.13 12.25
CA LYS A 95 20.76 12.93 12.21
C LYS A 95 21.38 12.67 13.58
N LEU A 96 21.09 11.52 14.17
CA LEU A 96 21.61 11.09 15.48
C LEU A 96 22.85 10.21 15.38
N SER A 97 22.93 9.37 14.34
CA SER A 97 24.01 8.39 14.19
C SER A 97 24.35 8.17 12.72
N ALA A 98 25.61 7.85 12.44
CA ALA A 98 26.07 7.42 11.12
C ALA A 98 25.98 5.90 10.93
N ASN A 99 25.63 5.14 11.99
CA ASN A 99 25.44 3.71 11.89
C ASN A 99 24.22 3.36 11.02
N ILE A 100 24.32 2.26 10.30
CA ILE A 100 23.25 1.73 9.46
C ILE A 100 22.55 0.59 10.21
N TYR A 101 21.29 0.82 10.57
CA TYR A 101 20.45 -0.15 11.25
C TYR A 101 19.51 -0.83 10.26
N ALA A 102 19.31 -2.13 10.44
CA ALA A 102 18.32 -2.94 9.72
C ALA A 102 16.98 -2.96 10.46
N ASP A 103 17.03 -2.91 11.80
CA ASP A 103 15.86 -2.99 12.65
C ASP A 103 16.06 -2.15 13.93
N LEU A 104 14.96 -1.65 14.50
CA LEU A 104 14.92 -0.83 15.70
C LEU A 104 13.68 -1.18 16.51
N GLU A 105 13.85 -1.36 17.83
CA GLU A 105 12.75 -1.62 18.75
C GLU A 105 12.91 -0.78 20.03
N PHE A 106 11.80 -0.25 20.56
CA PHE A 106 11.80 0.40 21.86
C PHE A 106 11.74 -0.62 22.99
N LYS A 107 12.29 -0.26 24.15
CA LYS A 107 11.92 -0.93 25.39
C LYS A 107 10.46 -0.59 25.74
N PRO A 108 9.62 -1.59 26.01
CA PRO A 108 8.27 -1.36 26.51
C PRO A 108 8.27 -0.48 27.77
N GLY A 109 7.43 0.55 27.74
CA GLY A 109 7.29 1.56 28.80
C GLY A 109 8.45 2.57 28.89
N ASN A 110 9.45 2.56 28.01
CA ASN A 110 10.52 3.56 28.01
C ASN A 110 11.16 3.74 26.61
N SER A 111 10.73 4.77 25.88
CA SER A 111 11.26 5.09 24.54
C SER A 111 12.66 5.73 24.54
N GLN A 112 13.24 6.03 25.70
CA GLN A 112 14.65 6.42 25.79
C GLN A 112 15.61 5.24 25.61
N ILE A 113 15.13 4.01 25.83
CA ILE A 113 15.91 2.79 25.58
C ILE A 113 15.53 2.22 24.22
N ILE A 114 16.50 2.18 23.31
CA ILE A 114 16.33 1.70 21.94
C ILE A 114 17.31 0.55 21.69
N TYR A 115 16.82 -0.53 21.13
CA TYR A 115 17.61 -1.66 20.65
C TYR A 115 17.72 -1.57 19.13
N ALA A 116 18.89 -1.90 18.57
CA ALA A 116 19.11 -1.84 17.13
C ALA A 116 19.87 -3.06 16.60
N GLY A 117 19.36 -3.62 15.50
CA GLY A 117 19.99 -4.68 14.72
C GLY A 117 20.59 -4.11 13.44
N THR A 118 21.61 -4.77 12.89
CA THR A 118 22.30 -4.32 11.66
C THR A 118 22.27 -5.38 10.58
N LYS A 119 22.66 -5.01 9.34
CA LYS A 119 22.88 -5.98 8.24
C LYS A 119 24.22 -6.75 8.38
N VAL A 120 25.00 -6.47 9.43
CA VAL A 120 26.37 -6.99 9.63
C VAL A 120 26.57 -7.69 10.98
N GLY A 121 25.52 -8.24 11.59
CA GLY A 121 25.66 -9.17 12.73
C GLY A 121 25.91 -8.48 14.06
N HIS A 122 25.60 -7.18 14.16
CA HIS A 122 25.74 -6.41 15.40
C HIS A 122 24.39 -6.13 16.06
N ILE A 123 24.37 -6.14 17.39
CA ILE A 123 23.29 -5.64 18.24
C ILE A 123 23.79 -4.44 19.03
N TYR A 124 23.07 -3.33 18.96
CA TYR A 124 23.36 -2.11 19.73
C TYR A 124 22.23 -1.77 20.69
N ARG A 125 22.57 -0.98 21.72
CA ARG A 125 21.63 -0.41 22.68
C ARG A 125 21.93 1.07 22.93
N SER A 126 20.89 1.87 22.98
CA SER A 126 20.90 3.26 23.46
C SER A 126 20.07 3.38 24.74
N THR A 127 20.41 4.35 25.59
CA THR A 127 19.66 4.70 26.82
C THR A 127 19.25 6.16 26.90
N ASP A 128 19.48 6.92 25.83
CA ASP A 128 19.28 8.37 25.74
C ASP A 128 18.52 8.76 24.48
N GLY A 129 17.59 7.90 24.05
CA GLY A 129 16.74 8.14 22.89
C GLY A 129 17.51 8.17 21.57
N GLY A 130 18.59 7.40 21.46
CA GLY A 130 19.38 7.24 20.24
C GLY A 130 20.52 8.25 20.06
N ALA A 131 20.78 9.12 21.04
CA ALA A 131 21.86 10.10 20.96
C ALA A 131 23.25 9.46 21.10
N SER A 132 23.37 8.38 21.88
CA SER A 132 24.56 7.55 21.97
C SER A 132 24.22 6.05 21.97
N TRP A 133 25.19 5.23 21.55
CA TRP A 133 25.00 3.79 21.33
C TRP A 133 26.16 2.97 21.89
N SER A 134 25.83 1.85 22.54
CA SER A 134 26.77 0.80 22.94
C SER A 134 26.61 -0.43 22.06
N ALA A 135 27.70 -0.98 21.56
CA ALA A 135 27.71 -2.28 20.88
C ALA A 135 27.66 -3.40 21.94
N ILE A 136 26.64 -4.26 21.88
CA ILE A 136 26.39 -5.32 22.87
C ILE A 136 26.83 -6.69 22.33
N VAL A 137 26.55 -6.96 21.05
CA VAL A 137 26.96 -8.18 20.35
C VAL A 137 27.59 -7.81 19.02
N ASP A 138 28.71 -8.45 18.68
CA ASP A 138 29.37 -8.39 17.37
C ASP A 138 29.69 -9.82 16.91
N GLN A 139 29.02 -10.26 15.85
CA GLN A 139 29.23 -11.57 15.23
C GLN A 139 29.63 -11.46 13.75
N TYR A 140 30.02 -10.28 13.26
CA TYR A 140 30.32 -10.08 11.84
C TYR A 140 31.40 -11.03 11.35
N SER A 141 32.50 -11.11 12.12
CA SER A 141 33.66 -11.95 11.82
C SER A 141 33.37 -13.45 11.95
N ALA A 142 32.35 -13.82 12.73
CA ALA A 142 31.87 -15.20 12.86
C ALA A 142 30.90 -15.59 11.73
N GLY A 143 30.50 -14.65 10.86
CA GLY A 143 29.60 -14.88 9.74
C GLY A 143 28.16 -14.41 9.96
N GLY A 144 27.87 -13.75 11.09
CA GLY A 144 26.57 -13.13 11.39
C GLY A 144 26.29 -11.94 10.47
N ARG A 145 25.03 -11.80 10.03
CA ARG A 145 24.56 -10.77 9.08
C ARG A 145 23.29 -10.10 9.59
N ARG A 146 22.17 -10.14 8.87
CA ARG A 146 20.94 -9.43 9.24
C ARG A 146 20.47 -9.82 10.64
N VAL A 147 20.12 -8.81 11.45
CA VAL A 147 19.58 -8.97 12.80
C VAL A 147 18.25 -8.23 12.90
N ASN A 148 17.21 -8.94 13.33
CA ASN A 148 15.93 -8.37 13.74
C ASN A 148 15.69 -8.62 15.22
N LEU A 149 14.93 -7.74 15.86
CA LEU A 149 14.71 -7.71 17.30
C LEU A 149 13.21 -7.70 17.62
N ALA A 150 12.85 -8.20 18.81
CA ALA A 150 11.51 -8.01 19.36
C ALA A 150 11.56 -7.88 20.88
N ALA A 151 10.76 -6.97 21.44
CA ALA A 151 10.58 -6.76 22.87
C ALA A 151 9.10 -6.91 23.25
N THR A 152 8.82 -7.26 24.50
CA THR A 152 7.44 -7.58 24.96
C THR A 152 7.03 -6.80 26.21
N THR A 153 5.75 -6.41 26.25
CA THR A 153 5.11 -5.85 27.45
C THR A 153 4.92 -6.86 28.57
N ALA A 154 4.94 -8.17 28.27
CA ALA A 154 4.80 -9.24 29.27
C ALA A 154 5.96 -9.24 30.29
N ASP A 155 7.16 -8.87 29.83
CA ASP A 155 8.32 -8.56 30.65
C ASP A 155 9.21 -7.56 29.91
N ALA A 156 9.15 -6.29 30.34
CA ALA A 156 9.88 -5.20 29.70
C ALA A 156 11.42 -5.31 29.79
N THR A 157 11.94 -6.29 30.55
CA THR A 157 13.39 -6.61 30.58
C THR A 157 13.80 -7.60 29.49
N VAL A 158 12.85 -8.28 28.85
CA VAL A 158 13.09 -9.30 27.84
C VAL A 158 13.17 -8.69 26.44
N VAL A 159 14.23 -9.07 25.71
CA VAL A 159 14.43 -8.74 24.30
C VAL A 159 14.96 -9.97 23.59
N TYR A 160 14.38 -10.32 22.46
CA TYR A 160 14.90 -11.36 21.57
C TYR A 160 15.58 -10.75 20.35
N ALA A 161 16.59 -11.45 19.83
CA ALA A 161 17.20 -11.15 18.55
C ALA A 161 17.32 -12.43 17.72
N VAL A 162 16.94 -12.39 16.45
CA VAL A 162 17.25 -13.43 15.47
C VAL A 162 18.32 -12.93 14.52
N MET A 163 19.31 -13.76 14.23
CA MET A 163 20.42 -13.42 13.35
C MET A 163 20.55 -14.43 12.22
N ALA A 164 20.72 -13.95 11.00
CA ALA A 164 20.98 -14.76 9.80
C ALA A 164 22.49 -14.81 9.45
N LYS A 165 22.87 -15.81 8.66
CA LYS A 165 24.20 -15.97 8.04
C LYS A 165 24.24 -15.30 6.66
N THR A 166 25.42 -15.32 6.03
CA THR A 166 25.61 -14.83 4.64
C THR A 166 24.87 -15.67 3.61
N ASP A 167 24.68 -16.97 3.87
CA ASP A 167 23.90 -17.88 3.01
C ASP A 167 22.39 -17.86 3.35
N GLY A 168 21.95 -16.89 4.16
CA GLY A 168 20.57 -16.72 4.61
C GLY A 168 20.05 -17.75 5.61
N SER A 169 20.85 -18.75 6.00
CA SER A 169 20.47 -19.70 7.06
C SER A 169 20.53 -19.06 8.46
N LEU A 170 19.95 -19.72 9.46
CA LEU A 170 20.01 -19.24 10.85
C LEU A 170 21.45 -19.19 11.37
N PHE A 171 21.87 -18.06 11.94
CA PHE A 171 23.07 -17.95 12.78
C PHE A 171 22.73 -18.36 14.21
N GLY A 172 21.69 -17.74 14.80
CA GLY A 172 21.17 -18.13 16.10
C GLY A 172 20.07 -17.20 16.60
N VAL A 173 19.41 -17.62 17.67
CA VAL A 173 18.45 -16.80 18.44
C VAL A 173 19.07 -16.43 19.78
N TYR A 174 19.03 -15.15 20.10
CA TYR A 174 19.55 -14.58 21.33
C TYR A 174 18.42 -14.03 22.20
N LYS A 175 18.61 -14.08 23.52
CA LYS A 175 17.70 -13.53 24.51
C LYS A 175 18.47 -12.66 25.51
N SER A 176 17.92 -11.49 25.79
CA SER A 176 18.27 -10.66 26.94
C SER A 176 17.17 -10.76 27.99
N THR A 177 17.55 -10.70 29.27
CA THR A 177 16.64 -10.58 30.43
C THR A 177 17.04 -9.40 31.33
N ASP A 178 17.84 -8.47 30.79
CA ASP A 178 18.42 -7.32 31.51
C ASP A 178 18.27 -6.03 30.70
N SER A 179 17.16 -5.92 29.96
CA SER A 179 16.83 -4.78 29.09
C SER A 179 17.93 -4.50 28.05
N GLY A 180 18.43 -5.55 27.40
CA GLY A 180 19.42 -5.48 26.32
C GLY A 180 20.84 -5.11 26.77
N SER A 181 21.15 -5.17 28.07
CA SER A 181 22.50 -4.88 28.58
C SER A 181 23.46 -6.02 28.25
N SER A 182 22.95 -7.25 28.16
CA SER A 182 23.64 -8.43 27.65
C SER A 182 22.68 -9.36 26.90
N PHE A 183 23.21 -10.21 26.03
CA PHE A 183 22.45 -11.22 25.30
C PHE A 183 23.11 -12.60 25.43
N THR A 184 22.28 -13.63 25.63
CA THR A 184 22.69 -15.04 25.66
C THR A 184 22.16 -15.75 24.42
N LEU A 185 22.98 -16.60 23.79
CA LEU A 185 22.54 -17.48 22.72
C LEU A 185 21.65 -18.58 23.30
N VAL A 186 20.37 -18.61 22.91
CA VAL A 186 19.39 -19.60 23.39
C VAL A 186 19.09 -20.68 22.35
N TYR A 187 19.40 -20.42 21.08
CA TYR A 187 19.27 -21.40 19.99
C TYR A 187 20.41 -21.25 18.99
N ASP A 188 21.27 -22.26 18.89
CA ASP A 188 22.47 -22.27 18.05
C ASP A 188 22.17 -22.81 16.65
N GLY A 189 22.27 -21.95 15.62
CA GLY A 189 22.03 -22.31 14.22
C GLY A 189 23.18 -23.05 13.53
N SER A 190 24.26 -23.38 14.24
CA SER A 190 25.33 -24.26 13.75
C SER A 190 25.03 -25.74 13.97
N LEU A 191 24.06 -26.06 14.85
CA LEU A 191 23.67 -27.43 15.15
C LEU A 191 22.77 -28.01 14.05
N SER A 192 22.77 -29.34 13.93
CA SER A 192 21.92 -30.04 12.96
C SER A 192 20.44 -29.81 13.27
N ASN A 193 19.63 -29.66 12.23
CA ASN A 193 18.18 -29.48 12.32
C ASN A 193 17.74 -28.19 13.05
N HIS A 194 18.61 -27.18 13.09
CA HIS A 194 18.33 -25.89 13.75
C HIS A 194 18.10 -24.74 12.76
N ASN A 195 17.92 -25.00 11.47
CA ASN A 195 17.74 -23.93 10.50
C ASN A 195 16.27 -23.48 10.39
N LEU A 196 15.88 -22.50 11.22
CA LEU A 196 14.53 -21.94 11.23
C LEU A 196 14.20 -21.04 10.01
N LEU A 197 15.20 -20.68 9.20
CA LEU A 197 15.07 -19.69 8.11
C LEU A 197 15.07 -20.33 6.71
N GLY A 198 15.05 -21.66 6.64
CA GLY A 198 15.10 -22.42 5.38
C GLY A 198 13.75 -23.02 4.96
N TRP A 199 13.77 -23.76 3.85
CA TRP A 199 12.58 -24.33 3.20
C TRP A 199 11.89 -25.47 3.96
N TYR A 200 12.56 -26.12 4.91
CA TYR A 200 12.10 -27.35 5.58
C TYR A 200 11.58 -27.04 6.98
N THR A 201 10.42 -27.61 7.34
CA THR A 201 9.77 -27.32 8.63
C THR A 201 10.39 -28.01 9.85
N ASP A 202 11.32 -28.94 9.63
CA ASP A 202 12.08 -29.63 10.68
C ASP A 202 13.50 -29.06 10.87
N GLY A 203 13.82 -27.97 10.18
CA GLY A 203 15.11 -27.29 10.26
C GLY A 203 16.28 -28.04 9.63
N SER A 204 16.04 -29.15 8.92
CA SER A 204 17.09 -30.03 8.35
C SER A 204 17.80 -29.46 7.11
N GLY A 205 17.27 -28.39 6.50
CA GLY A 205 17.83 -27.78 5.30
C GLY A 205 19.07 -26.93 5.55
N SER A 206 19.90 -26.77 4.51
CA SER A 206 21.03 -25.82 4.46
C SER A 206 20.64 -24.55 3.70
N GLY A 207 21.27 -23.41 4.03
CA GLY A 207 20.97 -22.12 3.40
C GLY A 207 19.60 -21.57 3.81
N GLY A 208 19.24 -20.41 3.29
CA GLY A 208 17.94 -19.79 3.52
C GLY A 208 17.88 -18.41 2.88
N GLN A 209 16.89 -17.63 3.28
CA GLN A 209 16.66 -16.28 2.75
C GLN A 209 16.68 -15.21 3.84
N GLY A 210 17.30 -15.49 5.01
CA GLY A 210 17.43 -14.57 6.15
C GLY A 210 18.12 -13.22 5.88
N GLY A 211 18.70 -13.01 4.69
CA GLY A 211 19.15 -11.70 4.22
C GLY A 211 18.02 -10.84 3.64
N TYR A 212 16.98 -11.46 3.12
CA TYR A 212 15.82 -10.88 2.42
C TYR A 212 14.54 -10.97 3.28
N ASP A 213 14.15 -12.17 3.71
CA ASP A 213 13.05 -12.41 4.64
C ASP A 213 13.56 -12.68 6.05
N LEU A 214 13.28 -11.77 6.98
CA LEU A 214 13.57 -12.02 8.39
C LEU A 214 12.62 -11.24 9.26
N THR A 215 11.97 -11.94 10.18
CA THR A 215 11.12 -11.32 11.18
C THR A 215 11.10 -12.12 12.49
N ILE A 216 10.84 -11.42 13.59
CA ILE A 216 10.67 -11.99 14.91
C ILE A 216 9.59 -11.20 15.63
N ALA A 217 8.74 -11.88 16.39
CA ALA A 217 7.72 -11.27 17.24
C ALA A 217 7.62 -12.05 18.56
N VAL A 218 7.46 -11.33 19.67
CA VAL A 218 7.23 -11.93 20.99
C VAL A 218 5.84 -11.55 21.47
N ASP A 219 5.12 -12.51 22.06
CA ASP A 219 3.75 -12.32 22.54
C ASP A 219 3.72 -11.23 23.63
N PRO A 220 2.83 -10.23 23.53
CA PRO A 220 2.72 -9.15 24.50
C PRO A 220 2.18 -9.58 25.87
N SER A 221 1.62 -10.79 25.97
CA SER A 221 1.06 -11.39 27.19
C SER A 221 1.89 -12.54 27.77
N ASP A 222 2.85 -13.08 27.02
CA ASP A 222 3.75 -14.15 27.48
C ASP A 222 5.17 -13.99 26.89
N ALA A 223 6.13 -13.62 27.75
CA ALA A 223 7.52 -13.40 27.34
C ALA A 223 8.27 -14.67 26.88
N ASN A 224 7.69 -15.87 27.07
CA ASN A 224 8.26 -17.12 26.58
C ASN A 224 7.69 -17.56 25.23
N THR A 225 6.60 -16.94 24.77
CA THR A 225 6.02 -17.20 23.46
C THR A 225 6.61 -16.27 22.41
N VAL A 226 7.38 -16.84 21.48
CA VAL A 226 8.11 -16.09 20.45
C VAL A 226 8.00 -16.78 19.10
N TYR A 227 7.91 -15.99 18.05
CA TYR A 227 7.76 -16.40 16.66
C TYR A 227 8.94 -15.88 15.83
N VAL A 228 9.48 -16.73 14.96
CA VAL A 228 10.52 -16.37 13.98
C VAL A 228 10.00 -16.73 12.59
N GLY A 229 10.15 -15.81 11.64
CA GLY A 229 9.86 -16.00 10.24
C GLY A 229 11.10 -15.86 9.36
N GLY A 230 11.23 -16.78 8.41
CA GLY A 230 12.08 -16.70 7.21
C GLY A 230 11.25 -17.16 6.01
N VAL A 231 11.63 -18.24 5.32
CA VAL A 231 10.73 -18.89 4.34
C VAL A 231 9.44 -19.44 5.00
N ASN A 232 9.57 -19.96 6.23
CA ASN A 232 8.50 -20.53 7.05
C ASN A 232 8.42 -19.82 8.41
N SER A 233 7.33 -20.02 9.13
CA SER A 233 7.15 -19.49 10.49
C SER A 233 7.29 -20.56 11.55
N HIS A 234 8.06 -20.28 12.59
CA HIS A 234 8.34 -21.15 13.73
C HIS A 234 7.95 -20.47 15.03
N LYS A 235 7.41 -21.24 15.97
CA LYS A 235 7.00 -20.80 17.31
C LYS A 235 7.80 -21.52 18.39
N SER A 236 8.17 -20.79 19.43
CA SER A 236 8.63 -21.30 20.72
C SER A 236 7.66 -20.86 21.82
N THR A 237 7.52 -21.68 22.87
CA THR A 237 6.75 -21.37 24.09
C THR A 237 7.60 -21.52 25.36
N ASP A 238 8.91 -21.70 25.21
CA ASP A 238 9.87 -21.92 26.30
C ASP A 238 11.02 -20.89 26.27
N GLY A 239 10.74 -19.72 25.70
CA GLY A 239 11.68 -18.62 25.62
C GLY A 239 12.80 -18.82 24.61
N GLY A 240 12.51 -19.52 23.51
CA GLY A 240 13.41 -19.70 22.37
C GLY A 240 14.31 -20.93 22.44
N SER A 241 14.10 -21.85 23.39
CA SER A 241 14.94 -23.04 23.57
C SER A 241 14.54 -24.16 22.61
N THR A 242 13.24 -24.34 22.36
CA THR A 242 12.68 -25.28 21.39
C THR A 242 11.69 -24.60 20.45
N TRP A 243 11.57 -25.13 19.23
CA TRP A 243 10.81 -24.51 18.14
C TRP A 243 9.97 -25.55 17.39
N THR A 244 8.79 -25.13 16.92
CA THR A 244 7.91 -25.91 16.04
C THR A 244 7.43 -25.03 14.90
N ALA A 245 7.48 -25.52 13.65
CA ALA A 245 6.90 -24.79 12.52
C ALA A 245 5.37 -24.71 12.65
N VAL A 246 4.83 -23.50 12.51
CA VAL A 246 3.39 -23.19 12.60
C VAL A 246 2.78 -22.83 11.25
N ASN A 247 3.58 -22.71 10.20
CA ASN A 247 3.13 -22.78 8.81
C ASN A 247 4.27 -23.27 7.90
N CYS A 248 3.92 -23.60 6.66
CA CYS A 248 4.87 -23.92 5.60
C CYS A 248 4.45 -23.31 4.27
N TRP A 249 5.42 -22.91 3.45
CA TRP A 249 5.17 -22.41 2.09
C TRP A 249 4.50 -23.43 1.15
N THR A 250 4.53 -24.72 1.49
CA THR A 250 3.97 -25.79 0.65
C THR A 250 3.34 -26.93 1.46
N GLY A 251 2.37 -27.61 0.85
CA GLY A 251 1.82 -28.86 1.37
C GLY A 251 2.67 -30.11 1.03
N TYR A 252 3.72 -29.97 0.23
CA TYR A 252 4.54 -31.11 -0.18
C TYR A 252 5.37 -31.65 1.00
N SER A 253 5.16 -32.93 1.35
CA SER A 253 5.83 -33.61 2.48
C SER A 253 7.36 -33.72 2.34
N GLY A 254 7.91 -33.42 1.16
CA GLY A 254 9.34 -33.23 0.97
C GLY A 254 9.91 -32.05 1.78
N TYR A 255 9.14 -30.97 1.96
CA TYR A 255 9.51 -29.77 2.73
C TYR A 255 8.70 -29.64 4.02
N ASN A 256 7.40 -29.96 3.97
CA ASN A 256 6.48 -29.88 5.10
C ASN A 256 6.47 -31.20 5.88
N LYS A 257 7.48 -31.38 6.73
CA LYS A 257 7.75 -32.62 7.47
C LYS A 257 6.79 -32.88 8.62
N ASN A 258 6.19 -31.83 9.16
CA ASN A 258 5.30 -31.86 10.32
C ASN A 258 3.82 -31.63 9.97
N GLY A 259 3.47 -31.41 8.70
CA GLY A 259 2.09 -31.18 8.27
C GLY A 259 1.52 -29.82 8.71
N ALA A 260 2.37 -28.79 8.82
CA ALA A 260 1.95 -27.44 9.18
C ALA A 260 0.99 -26.84 8.13
N PRO A 261 0.10 -25.91 8.52
CA PRO A 261 -0.77 -25.18 7.59
C PRO A 261 0.01 -24.52 6.45
N VAL A 262 -0.58 -24.46 5.25
CA VAL A 262 0.06 -23.83 4.09
C VAL A 262 -0.18 -22.32 4.13
N VAL A 263 0.90 -21.55 4.17
CA VAL A 263 0.90 -20.07 4.08
C VAL A 263 2.06 -19.67 3.18
N HIS A 264 1.88 -18.70 2.28
CA HIS A 264 2.87 -18.27 1.29
C HIS A 264 4.29 -18.07 1.87
N ALA A 265 5.34 -18.36 1.09
CA ALA A 265 6.74 -18.18 1.48
C ALA A 265 7.11 -16.72 1.84
N ASP A 266 8.30 -16.54 2.41
CA ASP A 266 9.04 -15.27 2.53
C ASP A 266 8.42 -14.27 3.53
N LYS A 267 8.70 -14.47 4.83
CA LYS A 267 8.08 -13.68 5.92
C LYS A 267 8.83 -12.37 6.16
N HIS A 268 8.22 -11.25 5.79
CA HIS A 268 8.82 -9.92 5.94
C HIS A 268 8.48 -9.22 7.26
N MET A 269 7.33 -9.52 7.86
CA MET A 269 6.91 -8.92 9.13
C MET A 269 5.94 -9.81 9.91
N MET A 270 6.09 -9.81 11.23
CA MET A 270 5.12 -10.33 12.19
C MET A 270 4.82 -9.25 13.22
N LYS A 271 3.54 -9.06 13.56
CA LYS A 271 3.16 -8.10 14.61
C LYS A 271 1.88 -8.51 15.31
N PHE A 272 1.89 -8.43 16.64
CA PHE A 272 0.69 -8.59 17.44
C PHE A 272 -0.14 -7.31 17.41
N ARG A 273 -1.45 -7.45 17.20
CA ARG A 273 -2.40 -6.38 17.42
C ARG A 273 -2.67 -6.24 18.92
N SER A 274 -2.48 -5.03 19.45
CA SER A 274 -2.54 -4.76 20.90
C SER A 274 -3.91 -4.99 21.53
N SER A 275 -5.00 -4.88 20.77
CA SER A 275 -6.36 -4.99 21.31
C SER A 275 -6.78 -6.40 21.69
N ASP A 276 -6.23 -7.43 21.03
CA ASP A 276 -6.69 -8.82 21.17
C ASP A 276 -5.61 -9.88 20.96
N ASN A 277 -4.34 -9.48 20.87
CA ASN A 277 -3.19 -10.36 20.63
C ASN A 277 -3.31 -11.23 19.36
N THR A 278 -4.09 -10.79 18.35
CA THR A 278 -4.03 -11.40 17.02
C THR A 278 -2.64 -11.20 16.43
N LEU A 279 -2.00 -12.29 15.98
CA LEU A 279 -0.72 -12.21 15.27
C LEU A 279 -0.97 -12.05 13.78
N PHE A 280 -0.55 -10.93 13.22
CA PHE A 280 -0.47 -10.72 11.78
C PHE A 280 0.91 -11.12 11.26
N GLU A 281 0.93 -11.70 10.07
CA GLU A 281 2.12 -12.04 9.30
C GLU A 281 1.97 -11.47 7.89
N THR A 282 2.98 -10.76 7.41
CA THR A 282 3.04 -10.29 6.03
C THR A 282 4.19 -10.98 5.30
N ASN A 283 3.92 -11.38 4.08
CA ASN A 283 4.84 -12.09 3.21
C ASN A 283 4.62 -11.67 1.75
N ASP A 284 5.40 -12.20 0.82
CA ASP A 284 5.32 -11.82 -0.60
C ASP A 284 3.99 -12.18 -1.27
N GLY A 285 3.21 -13.09 -0.65
CA GLY A 285 1.86 -13.45 -1.06
C GLY A 285 0.76 -12.58 -0.44
N GLY A 286 1.08 -11.71 0.52
CA GLY A 286 0.14 -10.77 1.13
C GLY A 286 0.09 -10.81 2.66
N ILE A 287 -1.12 -10.78 3.22
CA ILE A 287 -1.36 -10.59 4.66
C ILE A 287 -2.15 -11.76 5.21
N TYR A 288 -1.62 -12.40 6.24
CA TYR A 288 -2.24 -13.50 6.96
C TYR A 288 -2.36 -13.15 8.44
N TYR A 289 -3.30 -13.78 9.13
CA TYR A 289 -3.37 -13.68 10.59
C TYR A 289 -3.76 -14.99 11.26
N THR A 290 -3.40 -15.10 12.53
CA THR A 290 -3.79 -16.20 13.41
C THR A 290 -4.23 -15.67 14.78
N THR A 291 -5.24 -16.30 15.36
CA THR A 291 -5.76 -16.03 16.71
C THR A 291 -5.59 -17.22 17.65
N ASP A 292 -5.04 -18.33 17.17
CA ASP A 292 -4.93 -19.61 17.91
C ASP A 292 -3.48 -20.10 17.99
N GLY A 293 -2.55 -19.15 17.93
CA GLY A 293 -1.13 -19.40 18.08
C GLY A 293 -0.47 -20.04 16.86
N GLY A 294 -1.10 -19.99 15.69
CA GLY A 294 -0.60 -20.53 14.42
C GLY A 294 -1.13 -21.92 14.07
N SER A 295 -2.17 -22.39 14.75
CA SER A 295 -2.84 -23.65 14.39
C SER A 295 -3.66 -23.49 13.11
N ASN A 296 -4.25 -22.31 12.93
CA ASN A 296 -4.92 -21.88 11.71
C ASN A 296 -4.44 -20.50 11.28
N TRP A 297 -4.43 -20.28 9.96
CA TRP A 297 -4.08 -19.00 9.34
C TRP A 297 -5.18 -18.56 8.38
N THR A 298 -5.60 -17.31 8.49
CA THR A 298 -6.60 -16.70 7.61
C THR A 298 -5.92 -15.73 6.66
N ASP A 299 -6.13 -15.92 5.36
CA ASP A 299 -5.67 -15.00 4.32
C ASP A 299 -6.57 -13.75 4.28
N LYS A 300 -5.97 -12.57 4.32
CA LYS A 300 -6.63 -11.26 4.27
C LYS A 300 -6.14 -10.42 3.08
N THR A 301 -5.54 -11.04 2.08
CA THR A 301 -4.93 -10.36 0.93
C THR A 301 -5.95 -9.87 -0.08
N ASN A 302 -7.10 -10.56 -0.20
CA ASN A 302 -8.09 -10.23 -1.22
C ASN A 302 -8.57 -8.76 -1.10
N GLY A 303 -8.49 -8.00 -2.19
CA GLY A 303 -8.90 -6.59 -2.28
C GLY A 303 -7.75 -5.57 -2.31
N ILE A 304 -6.52 -5.91 -1.90
CA ILE A 304 -5.40 -4.94 -1.88
C ILE A 304 -4.67 -4.82 -3.23
N VAL A 305 -4.84 -5.82 -4.11
CA VAL A 305 -4.30 -5.91 -5.48
C VAL A 305 -2.81 -5.50 -5.58
N PRO A 306 -1.88 -6.14 -4.84
CA PRO A 306 -0.49 -5.72 -4.75
C PRO A 306 0.42 -6.41 -5.79
N SER A 307 -0.17 -7.18 -6.71
CA SER A 307 0.56 -8.04 -7.63
C SER A 307 1.52 -7.26 -8.52
N GLN A 308 2.75 -7.77 -8.64
CA GLN A 308 3.80 -7.21 -9.47
C GLN A 308 3.98 -8.07 -10.73
N MET A 309 3.41 -7.63 -11.85
CA MET A 309 3.42 -8.40 -13.10
C MET A 309 4.65 -8.07 -13.95
N TYR A 310 5.41 -9.08 -14.37
CA TYR A 310 6.54 -8.92 -15.28
C TYR A 310 6.07 -8.81 -16.74
N ARG A 311 5.24 -9.78 -17.16
CA ARG A 311 4.77 -9.95 -18.53
C ARG A 311 3.34 -10.50 -18.55
N LEU A 312 2.64 -10.32 -19.67
CA LEU A 312 1.29 -10.82 -19.88
C LEU A 312 1.05 -11.24 -21.33
N SER A 313 0.10 -12.16 -21.54
CA SER A 313 -0.42 -12.48 -22.87
C SER A 313 -1.93 -12.63 -22.82
N VAL A 314 -2.59 -12.22 -23.90
CA VAL A 314 -4.05 -12.18 -24.05
C VAL A 314 -4.48 -13.21 -25.06
N ALA A 315 -5.61 -13.88 -24.80
CA ALA A 315 -6.14 -14.84 -25.77
C ALA A 315 -6.69 -14.10 -27.00
N ALA A 316 -6.40 -14.61 -28.20
CA ALA A 316 -6.99 -14.10 -29.43
C ALA A 316 -8.42 -14.62 -29.66
N THR A 317 -8.75 -15.80 -29.10
CA THR A 317 -10.00 -16.51 -29.35
C THR A 317 -11.09 -16.21 -28.33
N THR A 318 -10.73 -15.69 -27.15
CA THR A 318 -11.67 -15.29 -26.09
C THR A 318 -11.22 -13.97 -25.49
N SER A 319 -12.16 -13.08 -25.17
CA SER A 319 -11.81 -11.79 -24.56
C SER A 319 -11.43 -11.93 -23.09
N SER A 320 -11.87 -12.97 -22.39
CA SER A 320 -11.69 -13.11 -20.95
C SER A 320 -10.33 -13.63 -20.51
N ASP A 321 -9.60 -14.33 -21.38
CA ASP A 321 -8.44 -15.10 -20.94
C ASP A 321 -7.16 -14.28 -21.03
N VAL A 322 -6.46 -14.20 -19.90
CA VAL A 322 -5.16 -13.52 -19.75
C VAL A 322 -4.26 -14.38 -18.89
N ILE A 323 -3.04 -14.62 -19.35
CA ILE A 323 -1.99 -15.25 -18.55
C ILE A 323 -0.93 -14.21 -18.23
N THR A 324 -0.38 -14.24 -17.02
CA THR A 324 0.63 -13.28 -16.59
C THR A 324 1.61 -13.91 -15.62
N GLY A 325 2.89 -13.55 -15.75
CA GLY A 325 3.93 -13.89 -14.79
C GLY A 325 4.08 -12.81 -13.75
N LEU A 326 4.05 -13.20 -12.47
CA LEU A 326 4.18 -12.31 -11.33
C LEU A 326 5.47 -12.61 -10.57
N GLN A 327 6.04 -11.56 -10.00
CA GLN A 327 7.08 -11.69 -8.98
C GLN A 327 6.53 -12.38 -7.73
N ASP A 328 7.26 -13.39 -7.25
CA ASP A 328 7.04 -14.20 -6.04
C ASP A 328 5.71 -14.97 -5.98
N ASN A 329 4.76 -14.66 -6.87
CA ASN A 329 3.36 -15.10 -6.85
C ASN A 329 2.99 -16.02 -8.03
N GLY A 330 3.99 -16.38 -8.83
CA GLY A 330 3.90 -17.38 -9.90
C GLY A 330 3.26 -16.87 -11.18
N THR A 331 2.90 -17.80 -12.03
CA THR A 331 2.09 -17.52 -13.22
C THR A 331 0.61 -17.62 -12.84
N LYS A 332 -0.15 -16.57 -13.11
CA LYS A 332 -1.60 -16.50 -12.90
C LYS A 332 -2.34 -16.50 -14.23
N LEU A 333 -3.49 -17.17 -14.25
CA LEU A 333 -4.39 -17.22 -15.39
C LEU A 333 -5.75 -16.67 -14.96
N LEU A 334 -6.18 -15.59 -15.61
CA LEU A 334 -7.56 -15.14 -15.57
C LEU A 334 -8.32 -15.92 -16.64
N SER A 335 -9.34 -16.68 -16.25
CA SER A 335 -10.22 -17.40 -17.18
C SER A 335 -11.64 -17.45 -16.62
N GLY A 336 -12.63 -17.15 -17.47
CA GLY A 336 -14.03 -17.09 -17.05
C GLY A 336 -14.31 -16.10 -15.89
N GLY A 337 -13.45 -15.09 -15.70
CA GLY A 337 -13.55 -14.12 -14.60
C GLY A 337 -12.92 -14.56 -13.28
N SER A 338 -12.31 -15.75 -13.23
CA SER A 338 -11.62 -16.30 -12.05
C SER A 338 -10.12 -16.33 -12.26
N TRP A 339 -9.36 -16.07 -11.18
CA TRP A 339 -7.91 -16.18 -11.18
C TRP A 339 -7.47 -17.55 -10.66
N ASP A 340 -6.69 -18.26 -11.47
CA ASP A 340 -6.10 -19.56 -11.16
C ASP A 340 -4.56 -19.47 -11.10
N LEU A 341 -3.96 -20.35 -10.29
CA LEU A 341 -2.51 -20.55 -10.27
C LEU A 341 -2.12 -21.53 -11.38
N ALA A 342 -1.39 -21.06 -12.39
CA ALA A 342 -0.84 -21.90 -13.45
C ALA A 342 0.49 -22.54 -13.05
N MET A 343 1.40 -21.75 -12.45
CA MET A 343 2.72 -22.18 -11.98
C MET A 343 3.08 -21.42 -10.70
N GLY A 344 3.74 -22.06 -9.73
CA GLY A 344 4.27 -21.38 -8.54
C GLY A 344 5.71 -20.87 -8.70
N GLY A 345 6.25 -20.20 -7.68
CA GLY A 345 7.55 -19.51 -7.72
C GLY A 345 7.42 -18.12 -8.33
N ASP A 346 8.45 -17.61 -9.00
CA ASP A 346 8.31 -16.45 -9.89
C ASP A 346 7.75 -16.88 -11.26
N GLY A 347 6.78 -16.13 -11.78
CA GLY A 347 6.31 -16.25 -13.17
C GLY A 347 6.90 -15.14 -14.03
N MET A 348 7.38 -15.46 -15.22
CA MET A 348 8.05 -14.52 -16.14
C MET A 348 7.24 -14.28 -17.42
N GLU A 349 7.86 -14.44 -18.60
CA GLU A 349 7.17 -14.33 -19.89
C GLU A 349 6.13 -15.44 -20.04
N CYS A 350 4.97 -15.11 -20.61
CA CYS A 350 3.84 -16.02 -20.77
C CYS A 350 3.20 -15.82 -22.14
N LEU A 351 2.75 -16.88 -22.80
CA LEU A 351 2.08 -16.78 -24.11
C LEU A 351 0.80 -17.63 -24.15
N ILE A 352 -0.22 -17.14 -24.84
CA ILE A 352 -1.38 -17.93 -25.26
C ILE A 352 -1.30 -18.16 -26.77
N ASP A 353 -1.44 -19.41 -27.21
CA ASP A 353 -1.49 -19.72 -28.64
C ASP A 353 -2.71 -19.03 -29.28
N PHE A 354 -2.45 -18.24 -30.32
CA PHE A 354 -3.49 -17.43 -30.97
C PHE A 354 -4.55 -18.26 -31.73
N THR A 355 -4.35 -19.57 -31.88
CA THR A 355 -5.29 -20.50 -32.50
C THR A 355 -6.06 -21.36 -31.50
N ASP A 356 -5.53 -21.58 -30.29
CA ASP A 356 -6.13 -22.44 -29.28
C ASP A 356 -5.77 -22.00 -27.85
N VAL A 357 -6.76 -21.50 -27.11
CA VAL A 357 -6.59 -21.03 -25.73
C VAL A 357 -6.14 -22.12 -24.75
N ASN A 358 -6.29 -23.40 -25.08
CA ASN A 358 -5.79 -24.51 -24.24
C ASN A 358 -4.28 -24.68 -24.33
N THR A 359 -3.66 -24.18 -25.40
CA THR A 359 -2.21 -24.20 -25.58
C THR A 359 -1.62 -22.90 -25.06
N GLN A 360 -0.89 -23.00 -23.94
CA GLN A 360 -0.31 -21.84 -23.26
C GLN A 360 1.10 -22.16 -22.79
N TYR A 361 1.85 -21.10 -22.52
CA TYR A 361 3.25 -21.14 -22.15
C TYR A 361 3.48 -20.25 -20.94
N GLY A 362 4.35 -20.71 -20.04
CA GLY A 362 4.78 -19.95 -18.87
C GLY A 362 6.24 -20.25 -18.55
N GLU A 363 6.89 -19.32 -17.88
CA GLU A 363 8.33 -19.33 -17.67
C GLU A 363 8.66 -19.05 -16.19
N THR A 364 9.71 -19.68 -15.67
CA THR A 364 10.36 -19.33 -14.39
C THR A 364 11.71 -18.64 -14.66
N PRO A 365 12.34 -17.97 -13.68
CA PRO A 365 13.53 -17.17 -13.92
C PRO A 365 14.63 -17.93 -14.68
N GLY A 366 15.27 -17.27 -15.63
CA GLY A 366 16.39 -17.86 -16.39
C GLY A 366 15.97 -18.79 -17.51
N GLY A 367 14.70 -18.78 -17.95
CA GLY A 367 14.27 -19.43 -19.18
C GLY A 367 13.87 -20.89 -19.03
N SER A 368 13.29 -21.30 -17.89
CA SER A 368 12.63 -22.62 -17.85
C SER A 368 11.20 -22.49 -18.38
N ILE A 369 11.01 -22.79 -19.67
CA ILE A 369 9.72 -22.61 -20.35
C ILE A 369 8.91 -23.91 -20.26
N LYS A 370 7.68 -23.79 -19.79
CA LYS A 370 6.70 -24.89 -19.75
C LYS A 370 5.55 -24.60 -20.71
N ARG A 371 5.06 -25.67 -21.33
CA ARG A 371 3.86 -25.65 -22.19
C ARG A 371 2.75 -26.49 -21.57
N THR A 372 1.52 -26.01 -21.64
CA THR A 372 0.30 -26.80 -21.46
C THR A 372 -0.46 -26.91 -22.78
N THR A 373 -1.28 -27.95 -22.93
CA THR A 373 -2.25 -28.10 -24.02
C THR A 373 -3.65 -28.41 -23.46
N ASN A 374 -3.85 -28.18 -22.18
CA ASN A 374 -5.07 -28.49 -21.44
C ASN A 374 -5.30 -27.49 -20.30
N HIS A 375 -5.00 -26.21 -20.57
CA HIS A 375 -5.33 -25.11 -19.66
C HIS A 375 -4.75 -25.35 -18.24
N TRP A 376 -3.47 -25.71 -18.20
CA TRP A 376 -2.66 -25.94 -16.99
C TRP A 376 -3.06 -27.11 -16.08
N ALA A 377 -4.03 -27.94 -16.47
CA ALA A 377 -4.27 -29.22 -15.77
C ALA A 377 -3.03 -30.13 -15.78
N SER A 378 -2.17 -29.98 -16.80
CA SER A 378 -0.82 -30.52 -16.82
C SER A 378 0.12 -29.62 -17.62
N SER A 379 1.43 -29.74 -17.40
CA SER A 379 2.45 -29.02 -18.16
C SER A 379 3.68 -29.87 -18.47
N THR A 380 4.40 -29.50 -19.52
CA THR A 380 5.65 -30.13 -19.97
C THR A 380 6.75 -29.08 -20.03
N ASN A 381 7.92 -29.34 -19.46
CA ASN A 381 9.08 -28.48 -19.65
C ASN A 381 9.62 -28.64 -21.07
N ILE A 382 9.55 -27.57 -21.87
CA ILE A 382 9.94 -27.56 -23.29
C ILE A 382 11.33 -26.99 -23.52
N SER A 383 11.97 -26.34 -22.54
CA SER A 383 13.32 -25.76 -22.71
C SER A 383 14.47 -26.68 -22.26
N SER A 384 14.18 -27.91 -21.82
CA SER A 384 15.19 -28.84 -21.30
C SER A 384 16.32 -29.21 -22.28
N SER A 385 16.11 -29.06 -23.59
CA SER A 385 17.12 -29.30 -24.63
C SER A 385 17.98 -28.07 -24.94
N ILE A 386 17.65 -26.90 -24.40
CA ILE A 386 18.42 -25.67 -24.54
C ILE A 386 19.53 -25.68 -23.49
N SER A 387 20.78 -25.66 -23.94
CA SER A 387 21.97 -25.76 -23.07
C SER A 387 22.45 -24.40 -22.53
N GLU A 388 21.56 -23.41 -22.46
CA GLU A 388 21.85 -22.03 -22.09
C GLU A 388 20.91 -21.58 -20.96
N SER A 389 21.37 -20.63 -20.13
CA SER A 389 20.51 -19.96 -19.14
C SER A 389 20.10 -18.61 -19.68
N GLY A 390 18.80 -18.31 -19.64
CA GLY A 390 18.20 -17.09 -20.14
C GLY A 390 18.35 -15.93 -19.17
N TYR A 391 17.90 -14.75 -19.58
CA TYR A 391 17.80 -13.61 -18.68
C TYR A 391 16.74 -13.89 -17.59
N TRP A 392 16.59 -13.03 -16.59
CA TRP A 392 15.61 -13.29 -15.52
C TRP A 392 14.19 -13.45 -16.10
N VAL A 393 13.75 -12.52 -16.95
CA VAL A 393 12.66 -12.73 -17.92
C VAL A 393 13.30 -13.05 -19.28
N THR A 394 13.17 -14.30 -19.72
CA THR A 394 13.75 -14.76 -20.99
C THR A 394 12.72 -14.54 -22.11
N PRO A 395 13.05 -13.77 -23.16
CA PRO A 395 12.08 -13.51 -24.22
C PRO A 395 11.83 -14.76 -25.05
N TYR A 396 10.57 -15.11 -25.27
CA TYR A 396 10.17 -16.08 -26.27
C TYR A 396 8.86 -15.65 -26.91
N VAL A 397 8.67 -16.01 -28.18
CA VAL A 397 7.52 -15.58 -28.99
C VAL A 397 7.05 -16.70 -29.90
N ILE A 398 5.75 -16.71 -30.19
CA ILE A 398 5.16 -17.53 -31.25
C ILE A 398 5.32 -16.78 -32.58
N ASP A 399 5.66 -17.49 -33.65
CA ASP A 399 5.67 -16.90 -34.99
C ASP A 399 4.25 -16.45 -35.37
N PRO A 400 4.03 -15.16 -35.70
CA PRO A 400 2.70 -14.62 -35.98
C PRO A 400 2.01 -15.25 -37.19
N ASN A 401 2.76 -15.92 -38.08
CA ASN A 401 2.19 -16.60 -39.25
C ASN A 401 2.14 -18.13 -39.11
N ASN A 402 2.68 -18.69 -38.02
CA ASN A 402 2.69 -20.13 -37.79
C ASN A 402 2.77 -20.47 -36.31
N HIS A 403 1.62 -20.80 -35.71
CA HIS A 403 1.52 -21.11 -34.28
C HIS A 403 2.37 -22.32 -33.81
N LEU A 404 2.81 -23.18 -34.72
CA LEU A 404 3.71 -24.30 -34.38
C LEU A 404 5.16 -23.86 -34.18
N THR A 405 5.52 -22.66 -34.63
CA THR A 405 6.90 -22.15 -34.57
C THR A 405 7.07 -21.22 -33.38
N LEU A 406 8.07 -21.50 -32.55
CA LEU A 406 8.49 -20.59 -31.47
C LEU A 406 9.95 -20.18 -31.66
N TYR A 407 10.27 -19.00 -31.14
CA TYR A 407 11.63 -18.52 -30.96
C TYR A 407 11.85 -18.19 -29.50
N ALA A 408 13.04 -18.47 -28.97
CA ALA A 408 13.44 -18.13 -27.60
C ALA A 408 14.85 -17.53 -27.59
N GLY A 409 15.04 -16.44 -26.84
CA GLY A 409 16.30 -15.70 -26.76
C GLY A 409 17.02 -15.94 -25.44
N TYR A 410 18.17 -16.59 -25.48
CA TYR A 410 19.06 -16.84 -24.34
C TYR A 410 20.35 -16.01 -24.51
N SER A 411 21.53 -16.62 -24.54
CA SER A 411 22.71 -15.99 -25.17
C SER A 411 22.60 -16.05 -26.70
N ASN A 412 21.79 -16.98 -27.20
CA ASN A 412 21.49 -17.17 -28.61
C ASN A 412 19.98 -17.23 -28.85
N VAL A 413 19.57 -17.06 -30.10
CA VAL A 413 18.21 -17.33 -30.56
C VAL A 413 18.08 -18.81 -30.92
N TRP A 414 17.10 -19.45 -30.30
CA TRP A 414 16.69 -20.82 -30.53
C TRP A 414 15.34 -20.84 -31.25
N LYS A 415 15.15 -21.79 -32.16
CA LYS A 415 13.93 -21.99 -32.93
C LYS A 415 13.37 -23.39 -32.69
N SER A 416 12.07 -23.48 -32.49
CA SER A 416 11.29 -24.71 -32.57
C SER A 416 10.25 -24.58 -33.67
N THR A 417 9.93 -25.68 -34.36
CA THR A 417 8.86 -25.76 -35.36
C THR A 417 7.75 -26.73 -34.96
N ASP A 418 7.76 -27.18 -33.70
CA ASP A 418 6.87 -28.21 -33.13
C ASP A 418 6.43 -27.84 -31.70
N GLN A 419 6.08 -26.57 -31.53
CA GLN A 419 5.57 -25.99 -30.29
C GLN A 419 6.52 -26.13 -29.08
N GLY A 420 7.83 -26.15 -29.31
CA GLY A 420 8.87 -26.25 -28.28
C GLY A 420 9.31 -27.68 -27.98
N SER A 421 8.84 -28.68 -28.72
CA SER A 421 9.21 -30.08 -28.46
C SER A 421 10.69 -30.34 -28.82
N ASN A 422 11.19 -29.67 -29.86
CA ASN A 422 12.59 -29.67 -30.27
C ASN A 422 13.08 -28.25 -30.56
N TRP A 423 14.30 -27.94 -30.13
CA TRP A 423 14.93 -26.63 -30.33
C TRP A 423 16.23 -26.75 -31.14
N THR A 424 16.42 -25.82 -32.06
CA THR A 424 17.65 -25.64 -32.84
C THR A 424 18.17 -24.23 -32.64
N LYS A 425 19.44 -24.10 -32.26
CA LYS A 425 20.10 -22.80 -32.22
C LYS A 425 20.25 -22.26 -33.64
N ILE A 426 19.77 -21.04 -33.88
CA ILE A 426 19.83 -20.40 -35.19
C ILE A 426 20.79 -19.21 -35.22
N SER A 427 21.09 -18.56 -34.09
CA SER A 427 22.02 -17.43 -34.10
C SER A 427 23.49 -17.81 -33.95
N THR A 428 24.35 -16.89 -34.41
CA THR A 428 25.81 -16.96 -34.29
C THR A 428 26.41 -15.67 -33.71
N MET A 429 25.57 -14.81 -33.11
CA MET A 429 25.96 -13.51 -32.60
C MET A 429 26.76 -13.65 -31.32
N SER A 430 27.69 -12.72 -31.08
CA SER A 430 28.42 -12.61 -29.81
C SER A 430 27.79 -11.49 -28.99
N THR A 431 27.05 -11.85 -27.95
CA THR A 431 26.46 -10.89 -27.02
C THR A 431 27.35 -10.75 -25.77
N SER A 432 27.44 -9.56 -25.19
CA SER A 432 28.09 -9.36 -23.88
C SER A 432 27.14 -9.64 -22.71
N SER A 433 25.84 -9.67 -22.99
CA SER A 433 24.77 -9.97 -22.04
C SER A 433 23.82 -11.03 -22.61
N LYS A 434 22.77 -11.39 -21.85
CA LYS A 434 21.71 -12.29 -22.34
C LYS A 434 20.66 -11.46 -23.07
N LEU A 435 20.03 -12.06 -24.07
CA LEU A 435 18.95 -11.45 -24.83
C LEU A 435 17.75 -11.21 -23.91
N ARG A 436 17.14 -10.03 -24.06
CA ARG A 436 15.95 -9.59 -23.29
C ARG A 436 14.76 -9.21 -24.17
N CYS A 437 14.97 -9.04 -25.47
CA CYS A 437 13.92 -8.75 -26.44
C CYS A 437 13.97 -9.72 -27.61
N LEU A 438 12.81 -10.10 -28.12
CA LEU A 438 12.66 -10.94 -29.31
C LEU A 438 11.36 -10.58 -30.02
N ALA A 439 11.41 -10.31 -31.32
CA ALA A 439 10.23 -9.98 -32.12
C ALA A 439 10.35 -10.59 -33.51
N VAL A 440 9.26 -11.20 -34.00
CA VAL A 440 9.14 -11.70 -35.38
C VAL A 440 8.25 -10.75 -36.14
N ALA A 441 8.66 -10.33 -37.35
CA ALA A 441 7.86 -9.42 -38.14
C ALA A 441 6.53 -10.09 -38.58
N PRO A 442 5.36 -9.51 -38.26
CA PRO A 442 4.08 -10.12 -38.63
C PRO A 442 3.88 -10.26 -40.14
N SER A 443 4.45 -9.34 -40.93
CA SER A 443 4.43 -9.38 -42.40
C SER A 443 5.40 -10.37 -43.03
N ASN A 444 6.39 -10.90 -42.30
CA ASN A 444 7.38 -11.85 -42.84
C ASN A 444 8.13 -12.64 -41.75
N SER A 445 7.82 -13.92 -41.58
CA SER A 445 8.45 -14.85 -40.62
C SER A 445 9.96 -15.06 -40.79
N GLN A 446 10.56 -14.63 -41.89
CA GLN A 446 12.01 -14.68 -42.10
C GLN A 446 12.76 -13.51 -41.45
N ILE A 447 12.02 -12.48 -41.01
CA ILE A 447 12.59 -11.27 -40.40
C ILE A 447 12.37 -11.32 -38.90
N ILE A 448 13.47 -11.42 -38.15
CA ILE A 448 13.45 -11.57 -36.69
C ILE A 448 14.43 -10.58 -36.09
N PHE A 449 13.98 -9.86 -35.07
CA PHE A 449 14.77 -8.91 -34.30
C PHE A 449 15.01 -9.47 -32.90
N THR A 450 16.19 -9.22 -32.36
CA THR A 450 16.49 -9.54 -30.96
C THR A 450 17.46 -8.51 -30.41
N ALA A 451 17.40 -8.29 -29.10
CA ALA A 451 18.29 -7.36 -28.42
C ALA A 451 18.69 -7.88 -27.04
N ASP A 452 19.92 -7.56 -26.65
CA ASP A 452 20.32 -7.51 -25.25
C ASP A 452 20.15 -6.04 -24.75
N PRO A 453 20.53 -5.68 -23.51
CA PRO A 453 20.42 -4.30 -23.04
C PRO A 453 21.17 -3.25 -23.89
N ASP A 454 22.23 -3.65 -24.59
CA ASP A 454 23.22 -2.74 -25.17
C ASP A 454 23.29 -2.83 -26.70
N GLN A 455 22.73 -3.86 -27.31
CA GLN A 455 22.82 -4.13 -28.75
C GLN A 455 21.54 -4.75 -29.30
N ILE A 456 21.25 -4.44 -30.57
CA ILE A 456 20.12 -5.00 -31.32
C ILE A 456 20.58 -5.57 -32.66
N TRP A 457 20.00 -6.71 -33.03
CA TRP A 457 20.29 -7.42 -34.26
C TRP A 457 19.04 -7.82 -35.02
N VAL A 458 19.19 -7.96 -36.33
CA VAL A 458 18.16 -8.47 -37.23
C VAL A 458 18.71 -9.61 -38.09
N THR A 459 17.86 -10.61 -38.34
CA THR A 459 18.03 -11.54 -39.46
C THR A 459 16.92 -11.32 -40.47
N THR A 460 17.20 -11.44 -41.77
CA THR A 460 16.21 -11.36 -42.85
C THR A 460 16.06 -12.66 -43.63
N ASN A 461 16.73 -13.72 -43.18
CA ASN A 461 16.78 -15.03 -43.83
C ASN A 461 16.44 -16.17 -42.86
N GLY A 462 15.62 -15.89 -41.85
CA GLY A 462 15.13 -16.89 -40.90
C GLY A 462 16.20 -17.41 -39.93
N GLY A 463 17.23 -16.61 -39.66
CA GLY A 463 18.25 -16.89 -38.65
C GLY A 463 19.61 -17.31 -39.19
N THR A 464 19.82 -17.45 -40.50
CA THR A 464 21.11 -17.93 -41.03
C THR A 464 22.21 -16.86 -40.93
N VAL A 465 21.85 -15.59 -41.10
CA VAL A 465 22.75 -14.44 -40.94
C VAL A 465 22.07 -13.40 -40.06
N TRP A 466 22.84 -12.86 -39.13
CA TRP A 466 22.41 -11.79 -38.23
C TRP A 466 23.28 -10.56 -38.42
N THR A 467 22.66 -9.39 -38.43
CA THR A 467 23.33 -8.09 -38.62
C THR A 467 23.06 -7.23 -37.42
N ASP A 468 24.12 -6.65 -36.84
CA ASP A 468 24.02 -5.63 -35.79
C ASP A 468 23.49 -4.34 -36.41
N ILE A 469 22.38 -3.87 -35.86
CA ILE A 469 21.68 -2.65 -36.28
C ILE A 469 21.60 -1.63 -35.14
N THR A 470 22.47 -1.73 -34.13
CA THR A 470 22.49 -0.82 -32.97
C THR A 470 22.66 0.64 -33.40
N GLY A 471 23.56 0.88 -34.38
CA GLY A 471 23.68 2.16 -35.06
C GLY A 471 23.82 3.36 -34.11
N THR A 472 22.88 4.29 -34.19
CA THR A 472 22.85 5.54 -33.41
C THR A 472 22.02 5.47 -32.12
N LEU A 473 21.61 4.28 -31.68
CA LEU A 473 20.90 4.14 -30.40
C LEU A 473 21.79 4.55 -29.21
N PRO A 474 21.23 5.21 -28.18
CA PRO A 474 22.00 5.79 -27.07
C PRO A 474 22.35 4.76 -25.98
N VAL A 475 22.76 3.55 -26.37
CA VAL A 475 22.99 2.37 -25.50
C VAL A 475 24.12 2.53 -24.47
N SER A 476 24.95 3.57 -24.60
CA SER A 476 25.95 3.92 -23.58
C SER A 476 25.38 4.71 -22.39
N SER A 477 24.15 5.18 -22.50
CA SER A 477 23.49 6.07 -21.52
C SER A 477 22.06 5.65 -21.19
N SER A 478 21.57 4.60 -21.84
CA SER A 478 20.25 4.00 -21.67
C SER A 478 20.34 2.53 -22.10
N SER A 479 19.31 1.74 -21.85
CA SER A 479 19.29 0.31 -22.19
C SER A 479 18.01 -0.02 -22.96
N ILE A 480 18.11 -0.89 -23.96
CA ILE A 480 16.94 -1.36 -24.72
C ILE A 480 16.03 -2.17 -23.78
N THR A 481 14.73 -1.87 -23.76
CA THR A 481 13.74 -2.53 -22.88
C THR A 481 12.72 -3.38 -23.63
N TYR A 482 12.39 -3.00 -24.87
CA TYR A 482 11.41 -3.70 -25.72
C TYR A 482 11.67 -3.43 -27.20
N VAL A 483 11.22 -4.34 -28.07
CA VAL A 483 11.29 -4.22 -29.53
C VAL A 483 9.93 -4.55 -30.11
N SER A 484 9.37 -3.66 -30.93
CA SER A 484 8.11 -3.87 -31.65
C SER A 484 8.29 -3.61 -33.13
N VAL A 485 7.70 -4.45 -33.97
CA VAL A 485 7.80 -4.38 -35.44
C VAL A 485 6.46 -3.98 -36.01
N LYS A 486 6.43 -3.04 -36.95
CA LYS A 486 5.20 -2.63 -37.61
C LYS A 486 4.52 -3.81 -38.30
N TYR A 487 3.23 -3.95 -38.05
CA TYR A 487 2.42 -5.13 -38.42
C TYR A 487 2.54 -5.51 -39.90
N ASP A 488 2.55 -4.53 -40.79
CA ASP A 488 2.51 -4.64 -42.24
C ASP A 488 3.82 -4.21 -42.94
N ASP A 489 4.84 -3.80 -42.20
CA ASP A 489 6.13 -3.34 -42.76
C ASP A 489 7.32 -3.71 -41.86
N PRO A 490 8.14 -4.69 -42.25
CA PRO A 490 9.25 -5.16 -41.42
C PRO A 490 10.44 -4.18 -41.39
N SER A 491 10.44 -3.12 -42.23
CA SER A 491 11.47 -2.07 -42.18
C SER A 491 11.18 -1.00 -41.14
N THR A 492 9.95 -0.95 -40.61
CA THR A 492 9.57 -0.03 -39.54
C THR A 492 9.57 -0.75 -38.19
N VAL A 493 10.43 -0.29 -37.27
CA VAL A 493 10.63 -0.91 -35.94
C VAL A 493 10.73 0.18 -34.89
N TRP A 494 10.13 -0.06 -33.73
CA TRP A 494 10.23 0.79 -32.55
C TRP A 494 10.97 0.05 -31.44
N VAL A 495 11.83 0.78 -30.73
CA VAL A 495 12.49 0.30 -29.52
C VAL A 495 12.22 1.26 -28.38
N SER A 496 11.82 0.73 -27.24
CA SER A 496 11.78 1.50 -26.00
C SER A 496 13.11 1.37 -25.28
N MET A 497 13.45 2.40 -24.50
CA MET A 497 14.68 2.47 -23.74
C MET A 497 14.40 2.83 -22.27
N GLY A 498 15.24 2.31 -21.37
CA GLY A 498 15.17 2.54 -19.94
C GLY A 498 15.98 3.75 -19.44
N GLN A 499 16.20 3.81 -18.12
CA GLN A 499 16.94 4.86 -17.38
C GLN A 499 16.26 6.25 -17.30
N TYR A 500 16.43 6.96 -16.17
CA TYR A 500 15.82 8.28 -15.92
C TYR A 500 16.47 9.38 -16.77
N ASN A 501 16.13 9.44 -18.07
CA ASN A 501 16.69 10.37 -19.05
C ASN A 501 15.69 10.65 -20.20
N ALA A 502 16.13 11.37 -21.24
CA ALA A 502 15.29 11.79 -22.37
C ALA A 502 15.26 10.80 -23.56
N TYR A 503 15.71 9.55 -23.39
CA TYR A 503 15.93 8.58 -24.46
C TYR A 503 14.81 7.53 -24.59
N GLY A 504 13.56 7.87 -24.29
CA GLY A 504 12.47 6.90 -24.13
C GLY A 504 12.16 5.96 -25.31
N VAL A 505 11.91 6.45 -26.53
CA VAL A 505 11.52 5.64 -27.69
C VAL A 505 12.24 6.08 -28.97
N TYR A 506 12.75 5.10 -29.71
CA TYR A 506 13.40 5.28 -31.01
C TYR A 506 12.69 4.51 -32.12
N GLU A 507 12.70 5.06 -33.32
CA GLU A 507 12.10 4.50 -34.53
C GLU A 507 13.14 4.34 -35.63
N THR A 508 13.06 3.25 -36.37
CA THR A 508 13.68 3.11 -37.70
C THR A 508 12.57 2.84 -38.73
N THR A 509 12.75 3.34 -39.95
CA THR A 509 11.89 3.04 -41.12
C THR A 509 12.70 2.44 -42.28
N ASP A 510 13.97 2.08 -42.03
CA ASP A 510 14.92 1.57 -43.02
C ASP A 510 15.53 0.23 -42.57
N GLY A 511 14.86 -0.49 -41.68
CA GLY A 511 15.27 -1.80 -41.18
C GLY A 511 16.44 -1.75 -40.21
N GLY A 512 16.67 -0.62 -39.54
CA GLY A 512 17.71 -0.44 -38.52
C GLY A 512 19.01 0.18 -39.04
N SER A 513 19.03 0.72 -40.25
CA SER A 513 20.21 1.44 -40.76
C SER A 513 20.37 2.80 -40.05
N THR A 514 19.26 3.47 -39.73
CA THR A 514 19.22 4.69 -38.93
C THR A 514 18.12 4.65 -37.87
N TRP A 515 18.36 5.32 -36.75
CA TRP A 515 17.40 5.44 -35.64
C TRP A 515 17.09 6.91 -35.33
N THR A 516 15.80 7.23 -35.24
CA THR A 516 15.27 8.55 -34.92
C THR A 516 14.66 8.54 -33.52
N ASN A 517 15.05 9.49 -32.66
CA ASN A 517 14.41 9.66 -31.35
C ASN A 517 13.01 10.26 -31.54
N ILE A 518 11.97 9.55 -31.07
CA ILE A 518 10.57 9.97 -31.14
C ILE A 518 9.96 10.22 -29.74
N SER A 519 10.80 10.47 -28.73
CA SER A 519 10.40 10.57 -27.30
C SER A 519 9.72 11.90 -26.93
N THR A 520 9.56 12.83 -27.87
CA THR A 520 8.98 14.15 -27.56
C THR A 520 7.58 13.98 -26.98
N GLY A 521 7.35 14.53 -25.78
CA GLY A 521 6.10 14.39 -25.01
C GLY A 521 6.16 13.38 -23.86
N LEU A 522 7.16 12.49 -23.83
CA LEU A 522 7.40 11.61 -22.69
C LEU A 522 8.19 12.34 -21.59
N PRO A 523 7.89 12.08 -20.30
CA PRO A 523 8.74 12.52 -19.19
C PRO A 523 10.11 11.82 -19.23
N GLN A 524 11.10 12.38 -18.51
CA GLN A 524 12.46 11.82 -18.42
C GLN A 524 12.53 10.62 -17.46
N ILE A 525 11.68 9.63 -17.72
CA ILE A 525 11.58 8.39 -16.99
C ILE A 525 11.71 7.23 -17.97
N PRO A 526 11.92 6.02 -17.46
CA PRO A 526 12.02 4.86 -18.32
C PRO A 526 10.73 4.43 -19.01
N VAL A 527 10.91 3.88 -20.20
CA VAL A 527 9.86 3.28 -21.01
C VAL A 527 10.11 1.77 -21.05
N MET A 528 9.17 0.97 -20.52
CA MET A 528 9.33 -0.48 -20.37
C MET A 528 8.89 -1.26 -21.60
N CYS A 529 7.90 -0.74 -22.32
CA CYS A 529 7.39 -1.33 -23.55
C CYS A 529 6.87 -0.27 -24.51
N VAL A 530 6.85 -0.62 -25.79
CA VAL A 530 6.17 0.14 -26.85
C VAL A 530 5.47 -0.85 -27.77
N ILE A 531 4.18 -0.66 -28.03
CA ILE A 531 3.37 -1.53 -28.90
C ILE A 531 2.56 -0.72 -29.92
N GLN A 532 2.23 -1.35 -31.04
CA GLN A 532 1.41 -0.76 -32.09
C GLN A 532 -0.06 -1.21 -31.96
N ASN A 533 -1.01 -0.29 -32.15
CA ASN A 533 -2.38 -0.64 -32.52
C ASN A 533 -2.49 -0.91 -34.02
N ARG A 534 -2.65 -2.18 -34.40
CA ARG A 534 -2.75 -2.61 -35.81
C ARG A 534 -4.10 -2.30 -36.46
N GLN A 535 -5.15 -2.00 -35.68
CA GLN A 535 -6.47 -1.67 -36.21
C GLN A 535 -6.56 -0.22 -36.70
N ASN A 536 -5.65 0.67 -36.29
CA ASN A 536 -5.52 2.00 -36.87
C ASN A 536 -4.69 1.94 -38.16
N THR A 537 -5.37 1.83 -39.29
CA THR A 537 -4.73 1.76 -40.63
C THR A 537 -4.52 3.13 -41.27
N SER A 538 -5.04 4.20 -40.67
CA SER A 538 -4.93 5.56 -41.22
C SER A 538 -3.63 6.25 -40.81
N GLN A 539 -3.15 5.95 -39.59
CA GLN A 539 -1.91 6.49 -39.03
C GLN A 539 -1.28 5.46 -38.09
N THR A 540 0.04 5.50 -37.93
CA THR A 540 0.71 4.74 -36.86
C THR A 540 0.17 5.20 -35.51
N GLU A 541 -0.35 4.27 -34.71
CA GLU A 541 -0.78 4.51 -33.33
C GLU A 541 0.03 3.60 -32.40
N LEU A 542 0.73 4.22 -31.45
CA LEU A 542 1.62 3.55 -30.50
C LEU A 542 1.18 3.82 -29.07
N TYR A 543 1.33 2.81 -28.22
CA TYR A 543 1.25 2.94 -26.77
C TYR A 543 2.60 2.63 -26.15
N ALA A 544 2.95 3.35 -25.10
CA ALA A 544 4.16 3.15 -24.32
C ALA A 544 3.80 2.95 -22.84
N GLY A 545 4.30 1.87 -22.24
CA GLY A 545 4.26 1.65 -20.79
C GLY A 545 5.50 2.25 -20.14
N THR A 546 5.30 3.03 -19.07
CA THR A 546 6.36 3.76 -18.36
C THR A 546 6.23 3.58 -16.86
N ASP A 547 7.16 4.16 -16.10
CA ASP A 547 7.08 4.24 -14.64
C ASP A 547 5.90 5.08 -14.12
N LEU A 548 5.31 5.94 -14.96
CA LEU A 548 4.18 6.82 -14.63
C LEU A 548 2.92 6.46 -15.45
N GLY A 549 2.74 5.18 -15.74
CA GLY A 549 1.58 4.70 -16.49
C GLY A 549 1.78 4.71 -18.00
N VAL A 550 0.69 4.90 -18.74
CA VAL A 550 0.64 4.69 -20.19
C VAL A 550 0.61 6.01 -20.95
N TYR A 551 1.28 6.05 -22.09
CA TYR A 551 1.29 7.17 -23.03
C TYR A 551 0.88 6.68 -24.42
N VAL A 552 0.29 7.57 -25.22
CA VAL A 552 -0.13 7.29 -26.59
C VAL A 552 0.46 8.30 -27.58
N LYS A 553 0.78 7.85 -28.78
CA LYS A 553 1.24 8.67 -29.91
C LYS A 553 0.51 8.25 -31.19
N VAL A 554 -0.07 9.22 -31.91
CA VAL A 554 -0.76 8.97 -33.18
C VAL A 554 -0.14 9.81 -34.30
N GLY A 555 0.33 9.14 -35.35
CA GLY A 555 1.00 9.74 -36.49
C GLY A 555 2.21 10.58 -36.08
N THR A 556 2.20 11.85 -36.47
CA THR A 556 3.29 12.80 -36.20
C THR A 556 3.13 13.54 -34.87
N ALA A 557 2.05 13.33 -34.11
CA ALA A 557 1.83 13.98 -32.82
C ALA A 557 2.91 13.59 -31.80
N ASN A 558 3.14 14.43 -30.78
CA ASN A 558 3.97 14.06 -29.64
C ASN A 558 3.25 13.02 -28.77
N TRP A 559 3.99 12.33 -27.90
CA TRP A 559 3.40 11.48 -26.87
C TRP A 559 2.54 12.32 -25.93
N GLN A 560 1.42 11.75 -25.50
CA GLN A 560 0.52 12.33 -24.49
C GLN A 560 0.13 11.26 -23.48
N THR A 561 -0.18 11.67 -22.25
CA THR A 561 -0.67 10.78 -21.20
C THR A 561 -1.94 10.05 -21.64
N PHE A 562 -2.03 8.76 -21.34
CA PHE A 562 -3.20 7.92 -21.57
C PHE A 562 -3.56 7.19 -20.27
N ASN A 563 -4.48 7.76 -19.50
CA ASN A 563 -4.80 7.34 -18.13
C ASN A 563 -6.28 6.98 -17.92
N THR A 564 -7.07 6.84 -18.99
CA THR A 564 -8.50 6.49 -18.90
C THR A 564 -8.67 5.13 -18.25
N GLY A 565 -9.10 5.10 -16.99
CA GLY A 565 -9.29 3.84 -16.24
C GLY A 565 -7.98 3.08 -15.96
N LEU A 566 -6.82 3.73 -16.10
CA LEU A 566 -5.51 3.11 -15.85
C LEU A 566 -4.81 3.78 -14.64
N PRO A 567 -4.11 3.01 -13.80
CA PRO A 567 -3.43 3.55 -12.63
C PRO A 567 -2.12 4.26 -13.02
N ASN A 568 -1.72 5.25 -12.22
CA ASN A 568 -0.43 5.93 -12.35
C ASN A 568 0.66 5.16 -11.58
N VAL A 569 1.06 4.02 -12.13
CA VAL A 569 2.12 3.15 -11.60
C VAL A 569 2.96 2.61 -12.75
N VAL A 570 4.03 1.90 -12.42
CA VAL A 570 4.89 1.27 -13.42
C VAL A 570 4.13 0.24 -14.23
N VAL A 571 4.22 0.35 -15.55
CA VAL A 571 3.63 -0.57 -16.53
C VAL A 571 4.75 -1.29 -17.27
N ASN A 572 4.99 -2.55 -16.93
CA ASN A 572 6.07 -3.35 -17.51
C ASN A 572 5.76 -3.82 -18.93
N GLU A 573 4.49 -4.09 -19.21
CA GLU A 573 4.04 -4.55 -20.52
C GLU A 573 2.62 -4.10 -20.82
N LEU A 574 2.37 -3.93 -22.11
CA LEU A 574 1.07 -3.65 -22.70
C LEU A 574 0.78 -4.73 -23.74
N GLU A 575 -0.48 -5.18 -23.77
CA GLU A 575 -1.00 -6.05 -24.82
C GLU A 575 -2.36 -5.54 -25.30
N ILE A 576 -2.72 -5.84 -26.55
CA ILE A 576 -4.03 -5.48 -27.09
C ILE A 576 -4.82 -6.75 -27.41
N TYR A 577 -5.95 -6.92 -26.73
CA TYR A 577 -6.99 -7.81 -27.22
C TYR A 577 -7.67 -7.15 -28.41
N TYR A 578 -7.55 -7.77 -29.59
CA TYR A 578 -8.18 -7.29 -30.81
C TYR A 578 -9.50 -8.01 -31.05
N ASN A 579 -10.60 -7.26 -31.13
CA ASN A 579 -11.84 -7.75 -31.72
C ASN A 579 -11.94 -7.23 -33.15
N ASP A 580 -11.53 -8.06 -34.13
CA ASP A 580 -11.51 -7.68 -35.55
C ASP A 580 -12.92 -7.59 -36.17
N SER A 581 -13.94 -8.11 -35.50
CA SER A 581 -15.34 -7.97 -35.94
C SER A 581 -16.01 -6.69 -35.41
N GLN A 582 -15.58 -6.21 -34.24
CA GLN A 582 -16.13 -5.07 -33.52
C GLN A 582 -15.00 -4.32 -32.83
N HIS A 583 -14.33 -3.41 -33.55
CA HIS A 583 -13.11 -2.75 -33.07
C HIS A 583 -13.30 -1.96 -31.76
N ASN A 584 -14.51 -1.49 -31.46
CA ASN A 584 -14.83 -0.82 -30.19
C ASN A 584 -14.83 -1.76 -28.96
N LEU A 585 -14.78 -3.08 -29.19
CA LEU A 585 -14.61 -4.11 -28.15
C LEU A 585 -13.15 -4.53 -27.97
N SER A 586 -12.21 -3.97 -28.74
CA SER A 586 -10.79 -4.14 -28.48
C SER A 586 -10.40 -3.48 -27.15
N ARG A 587 -9.41 -4.04 -26.46
CA ARG A 587 -8.98 -3.57 -25.12
C ARG A 587 -7.47 -3.52 -25.03
N LEU A 588 -6.94 -2.41 -24.52
CA LEU A 588 -5.55 -2.30 -24.07
C LEU A 588 -5.47 -2.90 -22.66
N ARG A 589 -4.51 -3.79 -22.42
CA ARG A 589 -4.26 -4.41 -21.12
C ARG A 589 -2.87 -4.07 -20.63
N ALA A 590 -2.76 -3.74 -19.35
CA ALA A 590 -1.52 -3.31 -18.72
C ALA A 590 -1.11 -4.25 -17.59
N ALA A 591 0.08 -4.84 -17.71
CA ALA A 591 0.78 -5.50 -16.61
C ALA A 591 1.40 -4.42 -15.75
N THR A 592 0.74 -4.10 -14.63
CA THR A 592 1.25 -3.11 -13.70
C THR A 592 2.12 -3.76 -12.63
N ARG A 593 3.05 -2.99 -12.08
CA ARG A 593 3.84 -3.42 -10.94
C ARG A 593 3.28 -2.84 -9.65
N GLY A 594 2.55 -3.68 -8.90
CA GLY A 594 1.99 -3.32 -7.60
C GLY A 594 0.51 -2.96 -7.62
N ARG A 595 -0.16 -3.00 -8.78
CA ARG A 595 -1.62 -2.76 -8.91
C ARG A 595 -2.35 -3.83 -9.72
N GLY A 596 -1.70 -4.94 -10.08
CA GLY A 596 -2.31 -6.04 -10.84
C GLY A 596 -2.57 -5.75 -12.31
N LEU A 597 -3.56 -6.45 -12.90
CA LEU A 597 -3.93 -6.32 -14.31
C LEU A 597 -5.00 -5.24 -14.47
N TRP A 598 -4.78 -4.30 -15.40
CA TRP A 598 -5.75 -3.26 -15.75
C TRP A 598 -6.09 -3.31 -17.23
N GLU A 599 -7.29 -2.84 -17.58
CA GLU A 599 -7.70 -2.69 -18.97
C GLU A 599 -8.35 -1.34 -19.24
N SER A 600 -8.23 -0.89 -20.48
CA SER A 600 -8.86 0.31 -21.01
C SER A 600 -9.38 0.03 -22.42
N GLU A 601 -10.32 0.84 -22.89
CA GLU A 601 -10.57 0.98 -24.33
C GLU A 601 -9.31 1.47 -25.06
N LEU A 602 -9.24 1.23 -26.37
CA LEU A 602 -8.20 1.83 -27.20
C LEU A 602 -8.44 3.34 -27.35
N TYR A 603 -7.38 4.10 -27.49
CA TYR A 603 -7.39 5.53 -27.80
C TYR A 603 -8.32 5.80 -28.98
N SER A 604 -9.33 6.63 -28.72
CA SER A 604 -10.18 7.20 -29.74
C SER A 604 -9.87 8.69 -29.79
N PRO A 605 -9.30 9.24 -30.88
CA PRO A 605 -9.06 10.67 -30.95
C PRO A 605 -10.38 11.41 -30.76
N PRO A 606 -10.38 12.52 -30.01
CA PRO A 606 -11.61 13.26 -29.85
C PRO A 606 -12.10 13.73 -31.23
N ASN A 607 -13.40 13.72 -31.43
CA ASN A 607 -14.08 14.26 -32.63
C ASN A 607 -15.10 15.34 -32.27
N SER A 608 -15.15 15.69 -30.99
CA SER A 608 -16.10 16.61 -30.37
C SER A 608 -15.42 17.29 -29.17
N PRO A 609 -15.94 18.45 -28.73
CA PRO A 609 -15.52 19.07 -27.47
C PRO A 609 -15.63 18.07 -26.30
N PRO A 610 -14.88 18.27 -25.20
CA PRO A 610 -15.08 17.51 -23.97
C PRO A 610 -16.54 17.55 -23.51
N VAL A 611 -16.98 16.54 -22.76
CA VAL A 611 -18.17 16.68 -21.91
C VAL A 611 -17.63 16.75 -20.49
N ALA A 612 -17.71 17.92 -19.88
CA ALA A 612 -17.07 18.18 -18.60
C ALA A 612 -17.85 17.51 -17.46
N ASP A 613 -17.15 16.81 -16.57
CA ASP A 613 -17.69 16.31 -15.31
C ASP A 613 -16.54 16.07 -14.30
N PHE A 614 -16.87 15.98 -13.02
CA PHE A 614 -15.90 15.74 -11.96
C PHE A 614 -16.52 15.17 -10.69
N THR A 615 -15.71 14.58 -9.82
CA THR A 615 -16.11 14.21 -8.45
C THR A 615 -15.09 14.72 -7.43
N VAL A 616 -15.38 14.57 -6.14
CA VAL A 616 -14.47 14.86 -5.02
C VAL A 616 -14.39 13.70 -4.06
N ASN A 617 -13.31 13.63 -3.29
CA ASN A 617 -13.19 12.68 -2.18
C ASN A 617 -13.97 13.10 -0.93
N ASP A 618 -14.26 14.40 -0.76
CA ASP A 618 -14.96 14.95 0.40
C ASP A 618 -15.80 16.17 -0.01
N THR A 619 -17.09 16.16 0.38
CA THR A 619 -18.02 17.26 0.10
C THR A 619 -18.30 18.15 1.31
N THR A 620 -17.82 17.76 2.49
CA THR A 620 -18.08 18.47 3.76
C THR A 620 -16.80 18.68 4.60
N PRO A 621 -15.72 19.27 4.02
CA PRO A 621 -14.47 19.47 4.73
C PRO A 621 -14.58 20.57 5.79
N ALA A 622 -13.74 20.53 6.81
CA ALA A 622 -13.52 21.68 7.69
C ALA A 622 -12.60 22.74 7.04
N VAL A 623 -12.69 24.00 7.48
CA VAL A 623 -11.74 25.06 7.07
C VAL A 623 -10.31 24.59 7.30
N GLY A 624 -9.48 24.68 6.26
CA GLY A 624 -8.07 24.25 6.27
C GLY A 624 -7.82 22.81 5.84
N GLN A 625 -8.85 21.98 5.67
CA GLN A 625 -8.69 20.62 5.12
C GLN A 625 -8.53 20.65 3.59
N THR A 626 -7.81 19.65 3.05
CA THR A 626 -7.56 19.50 1.61
C THR A 626 -8.59 18.55 0.99
N VAL A 627 -9.26 19.00 -0.06
CA VAL A 627 -10.15 18.21 -0.92
C VAL A 627 -9.46 17.94 -2.26
N THR A 628 -9.48 16.68 -2.71
CA THR A 628 -8.99 16.25 -4.03
C THR A 628 -10.16 16.13 -4.99
N PHE A 629 -10.05 16.84 -6.12
CA PHE A 629 -11.00 16.75 -7.23
C PHE A 629 -10.50 15.75 -8.27
N THR A 630 -11.42 14.95 -8.82
CA THR A 630 -11.14 14.00 -9.89
C THR A 630 -11.93 14.39 -11.13
N ASP A 631 -11.23 14.66 -12.23
CA ASP A 631 -11.81 14.87 -13.56
C ASP A 631 -12.44 13.59 -14.08
N LEU A 632 -13.70 13.70 -14.50
CA LEU A 632 -14.47 12.62 -15.16
C LEU A 632 -14.84 13.02 -16.60
N SER A 633 -14.25 14.10 -17.12
CA SER A 633 -14.60 14.64 -18.42
C SER A 633 -14.28 13.65 -19.54
N SER A 634 -15.20 13.50 -20.50
CA SER A 634 -15.03 12.63 -21.66
C SER A 634 -14.47 13.40 -22.88
N ASN A 635 -14.25 12.69 -23.99
CA ASN A 635 -13.64 13.20 -25.23
C ASN A 635 -12.25 13.84 -25.01
N LEU A 636 -11.42 13.20 -24.17
CA LEU A 636 -9.98 13.47 -24.02
C LEU A 636 -9.65 14.98 -23.90
N PRO A 637 -10.04 15.62 -22.79
CA PRO A 637 -9.61 16.98 -22.51
C PRO A 637 -8.07 17.07 -22.47
N THR A 638 -7.53 18.14 -23.03
CA THR A 638 -6.08 18.45 -23.03
C THR A 638 -5.74 19.62 -22.12
N SER A 639 -6.74 20.26 -21.52
CA SER A 639 -6.56 21.37 -20.58
C SER A 639 -7.79 21.51 -19.68
N TRP A 640 -7.55 21.91 -18.44
CA TRP A 640 -8.56 22.10 -17.40
C TRP A 640 -8.46 23.51 -16.86
N GLN A 641 -9.59 24.05 -16.40
CA GLN A 641 -9.62 25.31 -15.66
C GLN A 641 -10.68 25.23 -14.57
N TRP A 642 -10.23 25.18 -13.32
CA TRP A 642 -11.07 25.12 -12.13
C TRP A 642 -11.37 26.51 -11.58
N SER A 643 -12.59 26.71 -11.10
CA SER A 643 -12.95 27.91 -10.33
C SER A 643 -13.94 27.59 -9.20
N PHE A 644 -13.84 28.39 -8.14
CA PHE A 644 -14.56 28.21 -6.88
C PHE A 644 -15.26 29.51 -6.51
N SER A 645 -16.52 29.40 -6.07
CA SER A 645 -17.31 30.53 -5.59
C SER A 645 -17.99 30.16 -4.26
N PRO A 646 -17.59 30.75 -3.12
CA PRO A 646 -16.59 31.82 -2.95
C PRO A 646 -15.17 31.44 -3.38
N SER A 647 -14.32 32.44 -3.68
CA SER A 647 -12.93 32.21 -4.10
C SER A 647 -11.95 32.04 -2.92
N SER A 648 -12.46 31.79 -1.71
CA SER A 648 -11.65 31.63 -0.50
C SER A 648 -11.09 30.21 -0.43
N ILE A 649 -10.13 29.94 -1.31
CA ILE A 649 -9.44 28.65 -1.45
C ILE A 649 -7.94 28.85 -1.67
N SER A 650 -7.16 27.80 -1.48
CA SER A 650 -5.76 27.71 -1.90
C SER A 650 -5.48 26.32 -2.48
N TYR A 651 -4.65 26.23 -3.51
CA TYR A 651 -4.22 24.93 -4.04
C TYR A 651 -3.11 24.33 -3.16
N SER A 652 -3.11 23.01 -3.02
CA SER A 652 -2.09 22.23 -2.31
C SER A 652 -1.52 21.12 -3.21
N GLY A 653 -0.55 20.35 -2.71
CA GLY A 653 0.07 19.24 -3.46
C GLY A 653 0.78 19.63 -4.75
N GLY A 654 1.19 20.90 -4.89
CA GLY A 654 1.77 21.44 -6.13
C GLY A 654 0.77 21.56 -7.29
N THR A 655 -0.53 21.38 -7.03
CA THR A 655 -1.58 21.52 -8.04
C THR A 655 -1.95 22.98 -8.28
N THR A 656 -2.66 23.25 -9.37
CA THR A 656 -3.14 24.58 -9.75
C THR A 656 -4.55 24.50 -10.34
N ALA A 657 -5.14 25.64 -10.67
CA ALA A 657 -6.39 25.71 -11.41
C ALA A 657 -6.36 25.00 -12.77
N SER A 658 -5.18 24.68 -13.31
CA SER A 658 -5.02 24.01 -14.59
C SER A 658 -4.65 22.53 -14.50
N SER A 659 -4.56 21.99 -13.27
CA SER A 659 -4.34 20.56 -13.05
C SER A 659 -5.58 19.76 -13.43
N GLN A 660 -5.40 18.56 -14.00
CA GLN A 660 -6.52 17.64 -14.26
C GLN A 660 -7.28 17.31 -12.97
N ASN A 661 -6.55 16.94 -11.92
CA ASN A 661 -7.09 16.57 -10.61
C ASN A 661 -6.50 17.48 -9.52
N PRO A 662 -7.05 18.68 -9.26
CA PRO A 662 -6.47 19.60 -8.30
C PRO A 662 -6.76 19.20 -6.85
N GLN A 663 -5.84 19.56 -5.95
CA GLN A 663 -6.02 19.50 -4.50
C GLN A 663 -6.23 20.92 -3.97
N VAL A 664 -7.32 21.11 -3.22
CA VAL A 664 -7.84 22.43 -2.85
C VAL A 664 -8.13 22.47 -1.36
N VAL A 665 -7.59 23.48 -0.69
CA VAL A 665 -7.87 23.82 0.70
C VAL A 665 -8.90 24.94 0.74
N PHE A 666 -9.98 24.76 1.50
CA PHE A 666 -11.00 25.78 1.70
C PHE A 666 -10.67 26.64 2.92
N ASN A 667 -10.54 27.96 2.73
CA ASN A 667 -10.01 28.88 3.74
C ASN A 667 -11.09 29.62 4.54
N ALA A 668 -12.37 29.38 4.23
CA ALA A 668 -13.49 29.95 4.96
C ALA A 668 -14.67 28.97 4.96
N ALA A 669 -15.48 29.04 6.01
CA ALA A 669 -16.70 28.26 6.09
C ALA A 669 -17.73 28.76 5.06
N GLY A 670 -18.60 27.86 4.61
CA GLY A 670 -19.71 28.19 3.72
C GLY A 670 -19.90 27.18 2.60
N SER A 671 -20.91 27.42 1.79
CA SER A 671 -21.23 26.60 0.63
C SER A 671 -20.49 27.11 -0.61
N TYR A 672 -19.74 26.24 -1.28
CA TYR A 672 -18.95 26.55 -2.46
C TYR A 672 -19.54 25.90 -3.70
N THR A 673 -19.72 26.71 -4.74
CA THR A 673 -19.95 26.27 -6.11
C THR A 673 -18.63 25.98 -6.77
N VAL A 674 -18.52 24.81 -7.40
CA VAL A 674 -17.34 24.38 -8.14
C VAL A 674 -17.64 24.36 -9.62
N GLN A 675 -16.72 24.91 -10.42
CA GLN A 675 -16.77 24.86 -11.87
C GLN A 675 -15.48 24.25 -12.43
N LEU A 676 -15.63 23.37 -13.41
CA LEU A 676 -14.56 22.87 -14.27
C LEU A 676 -14.87 23.23 -15.72
N ILE A 677 -13.91 23.87 -16.40
CA ILE A 677 -13.90 23.99 -17.86
C ILE A 677 -12.87 23.00 -18.39
N ALA A 678 -13.32 22.03 -19.19
CA ALA A 678 -12.46 21.05 -19.85
C ALA A 678 -12.41 21.37 -21.35
N SER A 679 -11.20 21.44 -21.93
CA SER A 679 -11.03 21.80 -23.36
C SER A 679 -10.12 20.85 -24.11
N ASN A 680 -10.40 20.65 -25.40
CA ASN A 680 -9.55 19.97 -26.36
C ASN A 680 -9.50 20.78 -27.68
N ALA A 681 -8.89 20.23 -28.74
CA ALA A 681 -8.76 20.91 -30.04
C ALA A 681 -10.10 21.23 -30.74
N TYR A 682 -11.21 20.62 -30.32
CA TYR A 682 -12.54 20.76 -30.92
C TYR A 682 -13.45 21.72 -30.17
N GLY A 683 -13.06 22.14 -28.97
CA GLY A 683 -13.80 23.11 -28.16
C GLY A 683 -13.65 22.84 -26.66
N SER A 684 -14.57 23.40 -25.89
CA SER A 684 -14.63 23.24 -24.44
C SER A 684 -16.05 23.00 -23.98
N ASP A 685 -16.19 22.36 -22.83
CA ASP A 685 -17.45 22.25 -22.09
C ASP A 685 -17.23 22.64 -20.63
N THR A 686 -18.31 22.94 -19.92
CA THR A 686 -18.28 23.46 -18.54
C THR A 686 -19.22 22.69 -17.63
N ALA A 687 -18.67 22.07 -16.60
CA ALA A 687 -19.42 21.50 -15.49
C ALA A 687 -19.51 22.51 -14.36
N ILE A 688 -20.71 22.74 -13.81
CA ILE A 688 -20.94 23.59 -12.63
C ILE A 688 -21.76 22.80 -11.62
N LYS A 689 -21.21 22.56 -10.43
CA LYS A 689 -21.91 21.96 -9.30
C LYS A 689 -22.12 23.02 -8.22
N THR A 690 -23.36 23.49 -8.09
CA THR A 690 -23.73 24.60 -7.17
C THR A 690 -23.84 24.09 -5.75
N GLY A 691 -23.17 24.77 -4.81
CA GLY A 691 -23.15 24.39 -3.39
C GLY A 691 -22.61 22.97 -3.15
N TYR A 692 -21.71 22.52 -4.02
CA TYR A 692 -21.21 21.15 -4.04
C TYR A 692 -20.33 20.80 -2.85
N ILE A 693 -19.62 21.80 -2.30
CA ILE A 693 -18.81 21.65 -1.09
C ILE A 693 -19.43 22.51 0.01
N SER A 694 -19.66 21.93 1.18
CA SER A 694 -20.16 22.62 2.36
C SER A 694 -19.08 22.63 3.44
N VAL A 695 -18.36 23.74 3.54
CA VAL A 695 -17.20 23.86 4.42
C VAL A 695 -17.65 24.30 5.82
N SER A 696 -17.35 23.49 6.84
CA SER A 696 -17.60 23.85 8.25
C SER A 696 -16.50 24.75 8.80
N SER A 697 -16.83 25.66 9.72
CA SER A 697 -15.83 26.49 10.40
C SER A 697 -14.88 25.65 11.25
N LEU A 698 -13.63 26.10 11.37
CA LEU A 698 -12.74 25.58 12.43
C LEU A 698 -13.41 25.91 13.77
N GLN A 699 -13.83 24.89 14.52
CA GLN A 699 -14.51 25.10 15.80
C GLN A 699 -13.59 25.86 16.75
N THR A 700 -14.10 26.97 17.29
CA THR A 700 -13.40 27.80 18.26
C THR A 700 -14.24 27.88 19.51
N TYR A 701 -13.87 27.10 20.52
CA TYR A 701 -14.55 27.08 21.81
C TYR A 701 -14.33 28.38 22.58
N CYS A 702 -15.29 28.72 23.44
CA CYS A 702 -15.18 29.87 24.32
C CYS A 702 -13.90 29.82 25.18
N SER A 703 -13.32 31.00 25.46
CA SER A 703 -12.15 31.10 26.32
C SER A 703 -12.45 30.58 27.72
N ALA A 704 -11.59 29.72 28.25
CA ALA A 704 -11.67 29.22 29.61
C ALA A 704 -10.30 29.34 30.27
N ASP A 705 -10.28 29.60 31.57
CA ASP A 705 -9.05 29.69 32.35
C ASP A 705 -9.31 29.36 33.82
N GLY A 706 -8.23 29.11 34.55
CA GLY A 706 -8.19 28.82 35.98
C GLY A 706 -7.08 29.61 36.69
N GLY A 707 -6.94 29.43 37.99
CA GLY A 707 -5.92 30.11 38.78
C GLY A 707 -5.72 29.43 40.13
N GLY A 708 -4.87 29.98 40.99
CA GLY A 708 -4.68 29.43 42.33
C GLY A 708 -3.79 28.18 42.40
N ASP A 709 -3.95 27.40 43.47
CA ASP A 709 -3.11 26.22 43.75
C ASP A 709 -3.85 24.89 43.45
N GLU A 710 -5.15 24.93 43.13
CA GLU A 710 -5.99 23.79 42.76
C GLU A 710 -5.83 23.47 41.26
N TYR A 711 -5.62 22.19 40.93
CA TYR A 711 -5.35 21.75 39.56
C TYR A 711 -5.75 20.30 39.31
N ILE A 712 -5.94 19.95 38.05
CA ILE A 712 -6.20 18.61 37.54
C ILE A 712 -4.85 17.89 37.40
N SER A 713 -4.56 16.99 38.32
CA SER A 713 -3.33 16.18 38.27
C SER A 713 -3.49 14.90 37.44
N GLY A 714 -4.71 14.58 37.00
CA GLY A 714 -4.91 13.56 35.99
C GLY A 714 -6.32 13.41 35.46
N VAL A 715 -6.40 13.00 34.20
CA VAL A 715 -7.63 12.61 33.49
C VAL A 715 -7.35 11.29 32.79
N GLN A 716 -8.11 10.26 33.14
CA GLN A 716 -7.98 8.92 32.54
C GLN A 716 -9.32 8.42 32.02
N MET A 717 -9.38 8.15 30.72
CA MET A 717 -10.57 7.62 30.04
C MET A 717 -10.13 6.91 28.76
N GLY A 718 -10.34 5.60 28.67
CA GLY A 718 -9.91 4.81 27.51
C GLY A 718 -8.40 4.97 27.23
N THR A 719 -8.05 5.59 26.10
CA THR A 719 -6.67 5.91 25.69
C THR A 719 -6.18 7.28 26.17
N ILE A 720 -7.07 8.14 26.70
CA ILE A 720 -6.68 9.36 27.40
C ILE A 720 -6.09 8.95 28.75
N ASN A 721 -4.84 9.33 28.98
CA ASN A 721 -4.14 9.14 30.25
C ASN A 721 -3.18 10.31 30.45
N ASN A 722 -3.70 11.41 30.98
CA ASN A 722 -2.92 12.58 31.32
C ASN A 722 -2.57 12.57 32.80
N THR A 723 -1.33 12.92 33.12
CA THR A 723 -0.86 13.14 34.50
C THR A 723 -0.35 14.57 34.58
N GLY A 724 -1.23 15.52 34.90
CA GLY A 724 -0.92 16.94 35.06
C GLY A 724 0.12 17.19 36.14
N THR A 725 0.87 18.30 36.04
CA THR A 725 2.03 18.55 36.91
C THR A 725 2.06 19.91 37.63
N ALA A 726 1.12 20.82 37.37
CA ALA A 726 1.04 22.11 38.05
C ALA A 726 -0.33 22.81 37.87
N ALA A 727 -0.58 23.85 38.66
CA ALA A 727 -1.73 24.76 38.51
C ALA A 727 -1.35 25.95 37.60
N ASP A 728 -1.69 25.87 36.31
CA ASP A 728 -1.34 26.90 35.32
C ASP A 728 -2.48 27.30 34.37
N GLY A 729 -3.73 27.03 34.78
CA GLY A 729 -4.92 27.71 34.28
C GLY A 729 -5.67 26.93 33.20
N TYR A 730 -5.25 27.02 31.94
CA TYR A 730 -5.87 26.33 30.81
C TYR A 730 -4.87 25.54 29.98
N HIS A 731 -5.24 24.30 29.65
CA HIS A 731 -4.49 23.45 28.73
C HIS A 731 -5.35 22.88 27.62
N ASN A 732 -4.76 22.83 26.43
CA ASN A 732 -5.34 22.12 25.30
C ASN A 732 -4.58 20.80 25.08
N TYR A 733 -5.18 19.71 25.55
CA TYR A 733 -4.71 18.33 25.36
C TYR A 733 -5.53 17.58 24.29
N THR A 734 -6.15 18.26 23.33
CA THR A 734 -6.90 17.61 22.22
C THR A 734 -6.05 16.70 21.33
N SER A 735 -4.71 16.71 21.49
CA SER A 735 -3.83 15.69 20.91
C SER A 735 -3.92 14.31 21.60
N LEU A 736 -4.43 14.25 22.84
CA LEU A 736 -4.82 13.05 23.56
C LEU A 736 -6.30 12.78 23.27
N SER A 737 -6.60 11.57 22.82
CA SER A 737 -7.96 11.22 22.42
C SER A 737 -8.34 9.79 22.76
N THR A 738 -9.65 9.52 22.73
CA THR A 738 -10.19 8.16 22.79
C THR A 738 -11.46 8.01 21.97
N SER A 739 -11.75 6.80 21.50
CA SER A 739 -13.00 6.50 20.79
C SER A 739 -14.14 6.28 21.78
N VAL A 740 -15.32 6.82 21.45
CA VAL A 740 -16.55 6.63 22.23
C VAL A 740 -17.70 6.23 21.30
N THR A 741 -18.55 5.30 21.73
CA THR A 741 -19.65 4.80 20.91
C THR A 741 -20.98 5.37 21.37
N ILE A 742 -21.79 5.88 20.43
CA ILE A 742 -23.10 6.46 20.72
C ILE A 742 -23.97 5.49 21.56
N GLY A 743 -24.47 5.97 22.69
CA GLY A 743 -25.31 5.22 23.63
C GLY A 743 -24.56 4.28 24.59
N GLN A 744 -23.23 4.17 24.50
CA GLN A 744 -22.42 3.46 25.50
C GLN A 744 -22.05 4.36 26.68
N SER A 745 -21.85 3.74 27.84
CA SER A 745 -21.38 4.44 29.05
C SER A 745 -19.90 4.22 29.26
N TYR A 746 -19.21 5.27 29.68
CA TYR A 746 -17.78 5.30 29.93
C TYR A 746 -17.49 5.86 31.30
N ASP A 747 -16.47 5.29 31.95
CA ASP A 747 -15.90 5.81 33.19
C ASP A 747 -14.74 6.74 32.86
N ILE A 748 -14.70 7.88 33.56
CA ILE A 748 -13.62 8.85 33.55
C ILE A 748 -13.10 9.02 34.97
N ILE A 749 -11.78 8.89 35.14
CA ILE A 749 -11.10 9.07 36.42
C ILE A 749 -10.48 10.45 36.40
N ILE A 750 -10.86 11.28 37.37
CA ILE A 750 -10.30 12.61 37.60
C ILE A 750 -9.49 12.56 38.88
N THR A 751 -8.24 13.03 38.84
CA THR A 751 -7.37 13.15 40.01
C THR A 751 -7.12 14.62 40.31
N ASN A 752 -7.65 15.14 41.41
CA ASN A 752 -7.36 16.50 41.86
C ASN A 752 -5.98 16.56 42.53
N GLY A 753 -5.12 17.49 42.11
CA GLY A 753 -3.77 17.65 42.61
C GLY A 753 -3.68 18.22 44.03
N ASN A 754 -4.69 18.98 44.46
CA ASN A 754 -4.82 19.55 45.80
C ASN A 754 -6.30 19.52 46.22
N PRO A 755 -6.85 18.35 46.58
CA PRO A 755 -8.28 18.21 46.83
C PRO A 755 -8.73 18.92 48.11
N TYR A 756 -9.66 19.86 47.98
CA TYR A 756 -10.44 20.43 49.08
C TYR A 756 -11.88 19.96 48.99
N THR A 757 -12.52 19.67 50.11
CA THR A 757 -13.94 19.23 50.13
C THR A 757 -14.93 20.26 49.57
N SER A 758 -14.45 21.43 49.16
CA SER A 758 -15.23 22.49 48.54
C SER A 758 -14.91 22.62 47.04
N ASP A 759 -14.15 21.71 46.46
CA ASP A 759 -13.86 21.74 45.02
C ASP A 759 -15.02 21.12 44.24
N ASP A 760 -15.36 21.79 43.14
CA ASP A 760 -16.41 21.39 42.22
C ASP A 760 -15.80 20.86 40.91
N LEU A 761 -16.45 19.90 40.27
CA LEU A 761 -16.07 19.31 38.98
C LEU A 761 -17.16 19.51 37.93
N GLY A 762 -16.77 20.05 36.77
CA GLY A 762 -17.60 20.11 35.58
C GLY A 762 -16.92 19.43 34.39
N ILE A 763 -17.67 18.62 33.63
CA ILE A 763 -17.20 18.05 32.35
C ILE A 763 -18.25 18.29 31.28
N TRP A 764 -17.83 18.89 30.17
CA TRP A 764 -18.67 19.18 29.01
C TRP A 764 -18.14 18.51 27.75
N ILE A 765 -19.02 18.08 26.86
CA ILE A 765 -18.66 17.47 25.56
C ILE A 765 -19.57 18.06 24.49
N ASP A 766 -18.97 18.61 23.43
CA ASP A 766 -19.67 19.24 22.30
C ASP A 766 -20.22 18.17 21.33
N TRP A 767 -21.34 17.56 21.68
CA TRP A 767 -21.83 16.40 20.93
C TRP A 767 -22.26 16.77 19.51
N ASN A 768 -22.68 18.01 19.28
CA ASN A 768 -23.33 18.42 18.04
C ASN A 768 -22.39 19.15 17.05
N HIS A 769 -21.14 19.37 17.43
CA HIS A 769 -20.11 20.07 16.67
C HIS A 769 -20.47 21.53 16.32
N ASP A 770 -21.20 22.24 17.17
CA ASP A 770 -21.52 23.65 16.96
C ASP A 770 -20.47 24.62 17.55
N GLY A 771 -19.56 24.10 18.37
CA GLY A 771 -18.42 24.83 18.93
C GLY A 771 -18.73 25.57 20.22
N ASP A 772 -19.87 25.31 20.85
CA ASP A 772 -20.15 25.68 22.23
C ASP A 772 -20.38 24.43 23.13
N PHE A 773 -20.87 24.66 24.34
CA PHE A 773 -21.12 23.62 25.37
C PHE A 773 -22.45 23.89 26.09
N ASP A 774 -23.36 24.64 25.43
CA ASP A 774 -24.55 25.20 26.05
C ASP A 774 -25.77 24.27 25.92
N ASP A 775 -25.65 23.19 25.14
CA ASP A 775 -26.74 22.24 24.96
C ASP A 775 -26.96 21.37 26.21
N THR A 776 -28.23 20.98 26.39
CA THR A 776 -28.68 20.30 27.61
C THR A 776 -28.04 18.92 27.86
N ASP A 777 -27.52 18.26 26.83
CA ASP A 777 -26.84 16.96 26.90
C ASP A 777 -25.31 17.06 26.90
N GLU A 778 -24.75 18.27 26.84
CA GLU A 778 -23.31 18.48 26.74
C GLU A 778 -22.64 18.60 28.10
N ASN A 779 -23.33 19.08 29.13
CA ASN A 779 -22.85 18.96 30.51
C ASN A 779 -23.05 17.53 31.02
N VAL A 780 -22.02 16.70 30.87
CA VAL A 780 -22.09 15.27 31.16
C VAL A 780 -21.82 14.94 32.63
N ILE A 781 -21.03 15.74 33.33
CA ILE A 781 -20.73 15.58 34.77
C ILE A 781 -20.73 16.95 35.45
N CYS A 782 -21.50 17.06 36.53
CA CYS A 782 -21.57 18.26 37.36
C CYS A 782 -21.64 17.85 38.84
N GLN A 783 -20.56 18.06 39.59
CA GLN A 783 -20.45 17.71 41.01
C GLN A 783 -20.01 18.92 41.82
N ASN A 784 -20.59 19.07 43.01
CA ASN A 784 -20.34 20.20 43.89
C ASN A 784 -19.86 19.71 45.26
N ASP A 785 -18.89 20.42 45.84
CA ASP A 785 -18.34 20.16 47.19
C ASP A 785 -17.95 18.68 47.42
N ASP A 786 -17.37 18.01 46.41
CA ASP A 786 -16.99 16.59 46.47
C ASP A 786 -15.48 16.35 46.50
N GLY A 787 -14.67 17.39 46.27
CA GLY A 787 -13.22 17.29 46.16
C GLY A 787 -12.72 17.11 44.74
N ALA A 788 -13.61 16.93 43.76
CA ALA A 788 -13.31 16.75 42.34
C ALA A 788 -12.31 15.61 42.04
N ASP A 789 -12.19 14.64 42.94
CA ASP A 789 -11.28 13.49 42.84
C ASP A 789 -12.08 12.19 42.92
N GLY A 790 -11.99 11.34 41.89
CA GLY A 790 -12.73 10.10 41.84
C GLY A 790 -13.01 9.56 40.44
N THR A 791 -13.92 8.60 40.39
CA THR A 791 -14.40 7.99 39.14
C THR A 791 -15.84 8.42 38.90
N TYR A 792 -16.08 8.96 37.72
CA TYR A 792 -17.38 9.44 37.27
C TYR A 792 -17.76 8.70 35.99
N SER A 793 -19.05 8.60 35.71
CA SER A 793 -19.54 7.91 34.52
C SER A 793 -20.49 8.80 33.75
N PHE A 794 -20.42 8.74 32.43
CA PHE A 794 -21.39 9.37 31.54
C PHE A 794 -21.76 8.45 30.39
N THR A 795 -22.90 8.72 29.75
CA THR A 795 -23.35 8.01 28.55
C THR A 795 -23.20 8.94 27.34
N VAL A 796 -22.64 8.42 26.25
CA VAL A 796 -22.50 9.19 24.99
C VAL A 796 -23.89 9.54 24.46
N SER A 797 -24.12 10.83 24.17
CA SER A 797 -25.42 11.32 23.72
C SER A 797 -25.90 10.62 22.45
N GLY A 798 -27.19 10.33 22.37
CA GLY A 798 -27.82 9.82 21.15
C GLY A 798 -27.83 10.84 20.00
N ASN A 799 -27.60 12.12 20.29
CA ASN A 799 -27.52 13.20 19.30
C ASN A 799 -26.09 13.48 18.83
N ALA A 800 -25.09 12.75 19.35
CA ALA A 800 -23.71 12.97 18.98
C ALA A 800 -23.48 12.76 17.47
N LEU A 801 -22.82 13.73 16.84
CA LEU A 801 -22.33 13.60 15.47
C LEU A 801 -21.10 12.70 15.44
N LEU A 802 -20.88 12.03 14.31
CA LEU A 802 -19.69 11.20 14.12
C LEU A 802 -18.44 12.08 13.97
N ASP A 803 -17.27 11.44 14.12
CA ASP A 803 -15.94 12.05 14.09
C ASP A 803 -15.49 12.70 15.41
N SER A 804 -14.46 13.56 15.34
CA SER A 804 -13.80 14.12 16.51
C SER A 804 -14.58 15.29 17.10
N THR A 805 -14.89 15.22 18.39
CA THR A 805 -15.41 16.32 19.23
C THR A 805 -14.44 16.66 20.37
N THR A 806 -14.66 17.79 21.05
CA THR A 806 -13.90 18.23 22.23
C THR A 806 -14.67 17.92 23.52
N MET A 807 -13.95 17.37 24.50
CA MET A 807 -14.36 17.25 25.90
C MET A 807 -13.57 18.25 26.73
N ARG A 808 -14.27 19.06 27.55
CA ARG A 808 -13.69 20.03 28.47
C ARG A 808 -13.89 19.58 29.91
N VAL A 809 -12.82 19.53 30.69
CA VAL A 809 -12.80 19.21 32.13
C VAL A 809 -12.43 20.47 32.90
N ARG A 810 -13.17 20.81 33.96
CA ARG A 810 -12.87 21.93 34.85
C ARG A 810 -12.95 21.49 36.31
N ILE A 811 -11.95 21.91 37.09
CA ILE A 811 -12.03 21.97 38.55
C ILE A 811 -12.05 23.43 38.98
N LYS A 812 -12.83 23.77 40.02
CA LYS A 812 -12.81 25.11 40.63
C LYS A 812 -13.11 25.09 42.13
N TRP A 813 -12.74 26.17 42.81
CA TRP A 813 -13.07 26.37 44.23
C TRP A 813 -14.50 26.88 44.43
N SER A 814 -15.30 26.09 45.13
CA SER A 814 -16.58 26.32 45.82
C SER A 814 -17.65 27.16 45.10
N GLY A 815 -18.85 26.60 44.98
CA GLY A 815 -20.03 27.29 44.49
C GLY A 815 -21.31 26.49 44.70
N THR A 816 -22.43 27.03 44.22
CA THR A 816 -23.70 26.28 44.15
C THR A 816 -23.83 25.47 42.85
N ASP A 817 -22.79 25.45 42.01
CA ASP A 817 -22.74 24.82 40.69
C ASP A 817 -21.33 24.29 40.37
N CYS A 818 -21.21 23.43 39.37
CA CYS A 818 -19.95 22.91 38.83
C CYS A 818 -19.19 23.92 37.95
N GLY A 819 -19.65 25.18 37.88
CA GLY A 819 -19.06 26.23 37.08
C GLY A 819 -19.62 26.29 35.65
N SER A 820 -18.93 27.06 34.81
CA SER A 820 -19.26 27.23 33.39
C SER A 820 -18.14 26.63 32.53
N PRO A 821 -18.45 26.05 31.36
CA PRO A 821 -17.41 25.63 30.42
C PRO A 821 -16.56 26.82 29.93
N CYS A 822 -17.04 28.05 30.11
CA CYS A 822 -16.42 29.29 29.67
C CYS A 822 -15.99 30.19 30.85
N GLY A 823 -15.05 31.08 30.59
CA GLY A 823 -14.58 32.10 31.54
C GLY A 823 -13.49 31.63 32.49
N SER A 824 -13.03 32.56 33.34
CA SER A 824 -11.91 32.36 34.27
C SER A 824 -12.41 32.17 35.70
N THR A 825 -11.84 31.20 36.43
CA THR A 825 -12.03 31.04 37.87
C THR A 825 -10.79 31.52 38.63
N SER A 826 -10.95 31.99 39.88
CA SER A 826 -9.82 32.45 40.70
C SER A 826 -8.96 31.32 41.24
N TYR A 827 -9.55 30.13 41.38
CA TYR A 827 -8.97 28.92 41.95
C TYR A 827 -9.52 27.73 41.13
N GLY A 828 -8.66 26.90 40.56
CA GLY A 828 -9.00 25.78 39.67
C GLY A 828 -8.21 25.74 38.34
N GLU A 829 -8.55 24.78 37.49
CA GLU A 829 -7.92 24.54 36.18
C GLU A 829 -8.95 24.05 35.15
N VAL A 830 -8.65 24.25 33.87
CA VAL A 830 -9.44 23.76 32.73
C VAL A 830 -8.54 22.99 31.75
N GLU A 831 -8.99 21.83 31.31
CA GLU A 831 -8.30 21.00 30.32
C GLU A 831 -9.24 20.54 29.20
N ASP A 832 -8.80 20.63 27.94
CA ASP A 832 -9.54 20.13 26.78
C ASP A 832 -8.92 18.85 26.20
N TYR A 833 -9.74 17.88 25.82
CA TYR A 833 -9.37 16.59 25.24
C TYR A 833 -10.22 16.29 24.00
N ALA A 834 -9.79 15.37 23.14
CA ALA A 834 -10.58 14.97 21.97
C ALA A 834 -11.28 13.61 22.19
N LEU A 835 -12.53 13.48 21.76
CA LEU A 835 -13.27 12.21 21.70
C LEU A 835 -13.62 11.91 20.24
N PHE A 836 -13.40 10.67 19.78
CA PHE A 836 -13.79 10.24 18.45
C PHE A 836 -15.09 9.44 18.53
N VAL A 837 -16.19 10.03 18.06
CA VAL A 837 -17.53 9.45 18.16
C VAL A 837 -17.75 8.43 17.04
N GLU A 838 -18.02 7.19 17.45
CA GLU A 838 -18.30 6.06 16.59
C GLU A 838 -19.80 5.73 16.59
N PRO A 839 -20.33 5.24 15.45
CA PRO A 839 -21.75 4.89 15.34
C PRO A 839 -22.14 3.82 16.35
N GLY A 840 -23.23 4.06 17.09
CA GLY A 840 -23.82 3.06 17.97
C GLY A 840 -24.34 1.84 17.22
N SER A 841 -24.76 0.80 17.95
CA SER A 841 -25.44 -0.36 17.33
C SER A 841 -26.80 -0.62 17.99
N ALA A 842 -27.80 -0.87 17.16
CA ALA A 842 -29.14 -1.21 17.62
C ALA A 842 -29.77 -2.28 16.73
N SER A 843 -30.44 -3.24 17.35
CA SER A 843 -31.25 -4.22 16.64
C SER A 843 -32.71 -3.82 16.70
N TRP A 844 -33.38 -3.77 15.55
CA TRP A 844 -34.82 -3.55 15.51
C TRP A 844 -35.54 -4.84 15.93
N LEU A 845 -36.30 -4.78 17.01
CA LEU A 845 -37.00 -5.93 17.58
C LEU A 845 -38.35 -6.18 16.88
N GLY A 846 -38.96 -5.13 16.33
CA GLY A 846 -40.26 -5.20 15.65
C GLY A 846 -41.34 -5.81 16.54
N THR A 847 -41.83 -5.06 17.52
CA THR A 847 -42.93 -5.50 18.40
C THR A 847 -44.24 -4.73 18.19
N THR A 848 -44.17 -3.50 17.63
CA THR A 848 -45.30 -2.64 17.22
C THR A 848 -45.04 -1.99 15.84
N SER A 849 -45.98 -1.20 15.33
CA SER A 849 -46.07 -0.88 13.89
C SER A 849 -45.07 0.11 13.29
N ASN A 850 -44.08 0.69 13.99
CA ASN A 850 -43.14 1.66 13.38
C ASN A 850 -41.73 1.75 14.04
N TRP A 851 -40.72 2.28 13.32
CA TRP A 851 -39.34 2.53 13.79
C TRP A 851 -39.22 3.63 14.84
N ASN A 852 -40.19 4.55 14.90
CA ASN A 852 -40.20 5.69 15.81
C ASN A 852 -40.77 5.35 17.21
N GLU A 853 -40.70 4.08 17.62
CA GLU A 853 -41.08 3.65 18.96
C GLU A 853 -39.87 3.00 19.64
N ALA A 854 -39.45 3.54 20.78
CA ALA A 854 -38.22 3.14 21.47
C ALA A 854 -38.23 1.67 21.92
N ALA A 855 -39.42 1.13 22.23
CA ALA A 855 -39.63 -0.28 22.57
C ALA A 855 -39.34 -1.25 21.41
N ASN A 856 -39.26 -0.76 20.17
CA ASN A 856 -38.92 -1.57 19.00
C ASN A 856 -37.42 -1.66 18.75
N TRP A 857 -36.58 -1.15 19.64
CA TRP A 857 -35.13 -1.20 19.52
C TRP A 857 -34.52 -1.91 20.72
N SER A 858 -33.49 -2.72 20.49
CA SER A 858 -32.79 -3.47 21.54
C SER A 858 -32.13 -2.58 22.59
N SER A 859 -31.81 -1.33 22.22
CA SER A 859 -31.30 -0.29 23.11
C SER A 859 -32.39 0.39 23.95
N GLY A 860 -33.67 0.18 23.63
CA GLY A 860 -34.79 0.89 24.25
C GLY A 860 -34.85 2.38 23.89
N VAL A 861 -34.11 2.81 22.85
CA VAL A 861 -34.00 4.19 22.37
C VAL A 861 -34.16 4.18 20.85
N ILE A 862 -34.92 5.13 20.31
CA ILE A 862 -35.06 5.32 18.86
C ILE A 862 -33.75 5.93 18.34
N PRO A 863 -33.07 5.33 17.34
CA PRO A 863 -31.91 5.93 16.72
C PRO A 863 -32.25 7.29 16.11
N THR A 864 -31.65 8.37 16.61
CA THR A 864 -31.84 9.75 16.12
C THR A 864 -30.61 10.32 15.41
N SER A 865 -29.50 9.56 15.36
CA SER A 865 -28.23 9.85 14.69
C SER A 865 -27.74 8.64 13.86
N SER A 866 -26.50 8.67 13.35
CA SER A 866 -25.89 7.58 12.56
C SER A 866 -25.62 6.33 13.41
N TYR A 867 -26.58 5.40 13.45
CA TYR A 867 -26.43 4.07 14.07
C TYR A 867 -26.24 2.96 13.02
N ASN A 868 -25.53 1.91 13.42
CA ASN A 868 -25.56 0.61 12.76
C ASN A 868 -26.85 -0.13 13.13
N VAL A 869 -27.66 -0.50 12.14
CA VAL A 869 -28.96 -1.14 12.33
C VAL A 869 -28.94 -2.59 11.87
N THR A 870 -29.33 -3.50 12.77
CA THR A 870 -29.56 -4.91 12.45
C THR A 870 -31.04 -5.24 12.48
N ILE A 871 -31.53 -5.90 11.42
CA ILE A 871 -32.89 -6.45 11.37
C ILE A 871 -32.80 -7.97 11.52
N PRO A 872 -33.42 -8.56 12.56
CA PRO A 872 -33.35 -9.99 12.82
C PRO A 872 -34.18 -10.79 11.80
N GLU A 873 -33.90 -12.09 11.71
CA GLU A 873 -34.52 -13.02 10.75
C GLU A 873 -36.05 -13.17 10.92
N ASN A 874 -36.60 -12.85 12.09
CA ASN A 874 -38.03 -12.96 12.41
C ASN A 874 -38.50 -11.82 13.33
N PRO A 875 -38.68 -10.57 12.82
CA PRO A 875 -39.24 -9.49 13.63
C PRO A 875 -40.69 -9.85 14.03
N SER A 876 -41.02 -9.71 15.31
CA SER A 876 -42.28 -10.21 15.89
C SER A 876 -43.56 -9.42 15.52
N GLY A 877 -43.44 -8.39 14.67
CA GLY A 877 -44.54 -7.58 14.17
C GLY A 877 -44.13 -6.12 13.88
N GLY A 878 -44.50 -5.61 12.70
CA GLY A 878 -44.29 -4.22 12.31
C GLY A 878 -43.83 -4.08 10.86
N ILE A 879 -44.13 -2.95 10.23
CA ILE A 879 -43.55 -2.54 8.94
C ILE A 879 -42.50 -1.48 9.28
N PHE A 880 -41.28 -1.59 8.76
CA PHE A 880 -40.33 -0.48 8.85
C PHE A 880 -40.95 0.73 8.10
N PRO A 881 -41.25 1.85 8.76
CA PRO A 881 -42.12 2.91 8.24
C PRO A 881 -41.77 3.49 6.89
N THR A 882 -42.81 4.02 6.23
CA THR A 882 -42.68 5.04 5.19
C THR A 882 -42.12 6.32 5.81
N ILE A 883 -40.94 6.77 5.38
CA ILE A 883 -40.38 8.06 5.81
C ILE A 883 -41.27 9.17 5.23
N PRO A 884 -41.99 9.97 6.05
CA PRO A 884 -42.83 11.04 5.54
C PRO A 884 -41.98 12.11 4.84
N SER A 885 -42.54 12.78 3.83
CA SER A 885 -41.90 13.93 3.19
C SER A 885 -41.43 14.95 4.24
N GLY A 886 -40.13 15.25 4.24
CA GLY A 886 -39.50 16.22 5.15
C GLY A 886 -38.67 15.64 6.30
N TYR A 887 -38.56 14.31 6.44
CA TYR A 887 -37.67 13.64 7.39
C TYR A 887 -36.56 12.89 6.65
N THR A 888 -35.34 12.91 7.20
CA THR A 888 -34.18 12.13 6.72
C THR A 888 -33.82 11.10 7.79
N ALA A 889 -33.57 9.85 7.41
CA ALA A 889 -33.00 8.82 8.28
C ALA A 889 -31.63 8.43 7.73
N GLN A 890 -30.56 8.66 8.49
CA GLN A 890 -29.19 8.28 8.13
C GLN A 890 -28.86 6.93 8.75
N CYS A 891 -28.41 5.98 7.93
CA CYS A 891 -28.01 4.64 8.34
C CYS A 891 -26.62 4.36 7.77
N ASN A 892 -25.60 4.30 8.63
CA ASN A 892 -24.22 4.05 8.22
C ASN A 892 -24.04 2.59 7.74
N LYS A 893 -24.73 1.64 8.39
CA LYS A 893 -24.73 0.24 7.96
C LYS A 893 -26.04 -0.46 8.29
N LEU A 894 -26.65 -1.04 7.26
CA LEU A 894 -27.83 -1.88 7.38
C LEU A 894 -27.46 -3.35 7.16
N THR A 895 -27.73 -4.20 8.16
CA THR A 895 -27.56 -5.66 8.03
C THR A 895 -28.91 -6.36 8.10
N LEU A 896 -29.27 -7.07 7.01
CA LEU A 896 -30.43 -7.95 6.94
C LEU A 896 -30.00 -9.38 7.27
N GLN A 897 -30.59 -9.98 8.32
CA GLN A 897 -30.34 -11.39 8.64
C GLN A 897 -31.40 -12.30 8.02
N GLY A 898 -30.97 -13.42 7.43
CA GLY A 898 -31.86 -14.43 6.83
C GLY A 898 -32.75 -13.88 5.70
N ASN A 899 -34.07 -14.08 5.81
CA ASN A 899 -35.06 -13.65 4.81
C ASN A 899 -35.74 -12.29 5.13
N ALA A 900 -35.11 -11.46 5.96
CA ALA A 900 -35.66 -10.14 6.31
C ALA A 900 -35.84 -9.26 5.05
N THR A 901 -36.98 -8.57 4.95
CA THR A 901 -37.31 -7.68 3.81
C THR A 901 -37.62 -6.26 4.31
N ILE A 902 -37.07 -5.26 3.64
CA ILE A 902 -37.40 -3.83 3.81
C ILE A 902 -38.13 -3.35 2.55
N THR A 903 -39.16 -2.53 2.72
CA THR A 903 -39.82 -1.80 1.62
C THR A 903 -39.65 -0.30 1.86
N VAL A 904 -38.88 0.38 1.01
CA VAL A 904 -38.65 1.83 1.08
C VAL A 904 -39.55 2.53 0.07
N ASN A 905 -40.45 3.40 0.55
CA ASN A 905 -41.27 4.28 -0.29
C ASN A 905 -40.77 5.74 -0.16
N GLY A 906 -39.51 5.97 -0.55
CA GLY A 906 -38.77 7.23 -0.41
C GLY A 906 -37.31 7.07 -0.88
N ILE A 907 -36.45 8.05 -0.62
CA ILE A 907 -35.00 7.94 -0.86
C ILE A 907 -34.35 7.42 0.43
N LEU A 908 -33.62 6.31 0.34
CA LEU A 908 -32.71 5.83 1.39
C LEU A 908 -31.29 6.09 0.88
N GLU A 909 -30.60 7.05 1.49
CA GLU A 909 -29.18 7.26 1.26
C GLU A 909 -28.40 6.32 2.18
N ILE A 910 -27.57 5.49 1.57
CA ILE A 910 -26.63 4.60 2.25
C ILE A 910 -25.26 5.13 1.87
N GLU A 911 -24.50 5.64 2.83
CA GLU A 911 -23.08 5.96 2.60
C GLU A 911 -22.36 4.64 2.33
N GLN A 912 -21.66 4.56 1.19
CA GLN A 912 -20.98 3.36 0.71
C GLN A 912 -19.52 3.33 1.14
#